data_AF-A0A0F6MLA8-F1
#
_entry.id   AF-A0A0F6MLA8-F1
#
_cell.length_a   1.000
_cell.length_b   1.000
_cell.length_c   1.000
_cell.angle_alpha   90.00
_cell.angle_beta   90.00
_cell.angle_gamma   90.00
#
_symmetry.space_group_name_H-M   'P 1'
#
loop_
_entity.id
_entity.type
_entity.pdbx_description
1 polymer ?
#
loop_
_entity_poly.entity_id
_entity_poly.type
_entity_poly.pdbx_seq_one_letter_code
_entity_poly.pdbx_strand_id
1 'polypeptide(L)'
;MLNFLYMIFIYPVYMFVEFVFFLANNITDDYIGASIVLLSIIVNIICLPIYNVAETWQKKERDIQKKLKPKTKDIRAVFSGDERYMILSAYYRQNNYHPLYALRGIFPLLIQIPFFFAAYKLLSNLPLLNNASFWFLKDLGKPDQLLNIGGIYINFLPILMTIINISASAVYSKGLSLKEKIQLYLTAAVFLILLYNSPSGLVLYWTLNNLFSLLKNIFYRVRLDKRVWYAVTVLCFICFSIFVKIDDSKLRIKVIVYSLTSIVILLPIIWHFISKFLFKNIWNIFSDDRNRFFLFLQGSLAFFIFLGFVIPSSTIASSPLEFVNFENIANPFLVLFYSGVQSLGCLFWLVCLYKLFQKKTQTAFTLASIILLVISVLNAFVFRDGYGSINNLLVFSDAGKLRHSLSEILINLSIITVAGILVFIVLYFDSLRKYVSAALKIIIVSFFVITVISSITIYREVKTMNLATKSVSTPDKAYRVSKTGKNIFIFMLDRSMNFFIDPIFETSEIVKKEYTGFTLFENAIAFGSTTNFSTPSLFGGYEYTPENIDKRSDELLVDKHNEALSVLPRLFSENNWSVSFTDPSWLNYSWIPDLSVFSKYNIIAKNIDGNGLYTQDFLKTDTKVILKKDGISGIRRNMLYFSFFRILPLEARRIFYANGMYASVGLPIYSAPFFNAYSALENIEKEVEFVENQNCINIIVNNLTHEPSEPSTIKLAGKDFLIPMADNYCLNGYTSEHFYVNYLAHESCAKFFRFLKNNDCWDNSRIIIAGDHGNAPMRTKYTTYASKFDNLDFMPDALMPLIMMKDFNSEGALKKDNTFMTLADIPLLSTKDLPSELQKNPFTGKTFIETQNKKVVKAVMSGNWHANHQLKATQFDVDKDGWIYIKDNVYDPANWSRTNFNEE
;
A
#
# COMPACT_ATOMS: atom_id res chain seq x y z
N MET A 1 7.75 24.04 -0.30
CA MET A 1 7.22 24.69 -1.53
C MET A 1 7.34 23.80 -2.79
N LEU A 2 8.50 23.17 -3.08
CA LEU A 2 8.65 22.31 -4.28
C LEU A 2 7.65 21.13 -4.37
N ASN A 3 7.38 20.43 -3.26
CA ASN A 3 6.43 19.30 -3.26
C ASN A 3 4.98 19.72 -3.58
N PHE A 4 4.55 20.92 -3.15
CA PHE A 4 3.21 21.42 -3.43
C PHE A 4 3.01 21.69 -4.93
N LEU A 5 3.97 22.37 -5.57
CA LEU A 5 3.92 22.65 -7.00
C LEU A 5 3.95 21.35 -7.82
N TYR A 6 4.78 20.37 -7.42
CA TYR A 6 4.77 19.04 -8.03
C TYR A 6 3.39 18.38 -7.96
N MET A 7 2.74 18.40 -6.78
CA MET A 7 1.42 17.77 -6.59
C MET A 7 0.29 18.40 -7.40
N ILE A 8 0.39 19.70 -7.71
CA ILE A 8 -0.62 20.39 -8.53
C ILE A 8 -0.34 20.24 -10.03
N PHE A 9 0.90 20.47 -10.46
CA PHE A 9 1.22 20.60 -11.88
C PHE A 9 1.72 19.31 -12.54
N ILE A 10 2.43 18.44 -11.81
CA ILE A 10 3.09 17.27 -12.39
C ILE A 10 2.40 15.98 -11.98
N TYR A 11 2.04 15.84 -10.69
CA TYR A 11 1.48 14.60 -10.15
C TYR A 11 0.19 14.13 -10.83
N PRO A 12 -0.81 14.98 -11.17
CA PRO A 12 -2.02 14.52 -11.85
C PRO A 12 -1.73 13.98 -13.26
N VAL A 13 -0.74 14.57 -13.95
CA VAL A 13 -0.27 14.09 -15.25
C VAL A 13 0.47 12.77 -15.09
N TYR A 14 1.29 12.63 -14.04
CA TYR A 14 1.92 11.37 -13.68
C TYR A 14 0.89 10.27 -13.39
N MET A 15 -0.15 10.55 -12.60
CA MET A 15 -1.22 9.59 -12.34
C MET A 15 -1.92 9.15 -13.61
N PHE A 16 -2.19 10.10 -14.52
CA PHE A 16 -2.79 9.78 -15.81
C PHE A 16 -1.88 8.87 -16.65
N VAL A 17 -0.59 9.18 -16.76
CA VAL A 17 0.38 8.36 -17.51
C VAL A 17 0.55 6.98 -16.88
N GLU A 18 0.63 6.90 -15.56
CA GLU A 18 0.71 5.64 -14.81
C GLU A 18 -0.55 4.79 -15.01
N PHE A 19 -1.74 5.39 -14.90
CA PHE A 19 -3.01 4.69 -15.13
C PHE A 19 -3.12 4.15 -16.56
N VAL A 20 -2.71 4.94 -17.56
CA VAL A 20 -2.69 4.47 -18.96
C VAL A 20 -1.70 3.32 -19.13
N PHE A 21 -0.52 3.39 -18.50
CA PHE A 21 0.45 2.31 -18.56
C PHE A 21 -0.07 1.05 -17.87
N PHE A 22 -0.77 1.19 -16.75
CA PHE A 22 -1.46 0.11 -16.06
C PHE A 22 -2.52 -0.55 -16.95
N LEU A 23 -3.37 0.23 -17.62
CA LEU A 23 -4.34 -0.32 -18.56
C LEU A 23 -3.64 -1.03 -19.72
N ALA A 24 -2.60 -0.42 -20.30
CA ALA A 24 -1.82 -1.00 -21.38
C ALA A 24 -1.22 -2.35 -20.96
N ASN A 25 -0.66 -2.42 -19.75
CA ASN A 25 -0.05 -3.64 -19.22
C ASN A 25 -1.07 -4.75 -18.95
N ASN A 26 -2.26 -4.40 -18.42
CA ASN A 26 -3.35 -5.35 -18.27
C ASN A 26 -3.90 -5.87 -19.61
N ILE A 27 -3.89 -5.02 -20.64
CA ILE A 27 -4.35 -5.39 -21.99
C ILE A 27 -3.35 -6.33 -22.68
N THR A 28 -2.04 -6.11 -22.48
CA THR A 28 -0.96 -6.88 -23.11
C THR A 28 -0.55 -8.11 -22.30
N ASP A 29 -1.24 -8.40 -21.19
CA ASP A 29 -0.93 -9.47 -20.25
C ASP A 29 0.56 -9.47 -19.86
N ASP A 30 1.01 -8.33 -19.31
CA ASP A 30 2.37 -8.09 -18.79
C ASP A 30 3.48 -8.05 -19.86
N TYR A 31 3.13 -7.94 -21.15
CA TYR A 31 4.13 -7.78 -22.21
C TYR A 31 4.61 -6.32 -22.32
N ILE A 32 5.60 -5.98 -21.49
CA ILE A 32 6.07 -4.62 -21.20
C ILE A 32 6.39 -3.78 -22.44
N GLY A 33 7.07 -4.36 -23.44
CA GLY A 33 7.40 -3.64 -24.68
C GLY A 33 6.17 -3.16 -25.44
N ALA A 34 5.15 -4.01 -25.58
CA ALA A 34 3.87 -3.60 -26.17
C ALA A 34 3.08 -2.65 -25.25
N SER A 35 3.20 -2.80 -23.93
CA SER A 35 2.60 -1.85 -22.96
C SER A 35 3.12 -0.43 -23.18
N ILE A 36 4.42 -0.27 -23.46
CA ILE A 36 5.03 1.03 -23.78
C ILE A 36 4.50 1.59 -25.12
N VAL A 37 4.32 0.73 -26.12
CA VAL A 37 3.75 1.12 -27.42
C VAL A 37 2.32 1.64 -27.25
N LEU A 38 1.48 0.88 -26.55
CA LEU A 38 0.11 1.28 -26.26
C LEU A 38 0.05 2.55 -25.39
N LEU A 39 0.93 2.68 -24.39
CA LEU A 39 1.05 3.89 -23.58
C LEU A 39 1.28 5.13 -24.47
N SER A 40 2.25 5.07 -25.38
CA SER A 40 2.53 6.15 -26.31
C SER A 40 1.32 6.49 -27.18
N ILE A 41 0.68 5.50 -27.79
CA ILE A 41 -0.48 5.70 -28.67
C ILE A 41 -1.64 6.35 -27.90
N ILE A 42 -2.02 5.78 -26.75
CA ILE A 42 -3.18 6.24 -25.98
C ILE A 42 -2.95 7.66 -25.46
N VAL A 43 -1.78 7.94 -24.87
CA VAL A 43 -1.47 9.30 -24.35
C VAL A 43 -1.52 10.33 -25.47
N ASN A 44 -0.92 10.05 -26.63
CA ASN A 44 -0.93 10.98 -27.76
C ASN A 44 -2.34 11.22 -28.32
N ILE A 45 -3.17 10.18 -28.44
CA ILE A 45 -4.55 10.31 -28.93
C ILE A 45 -5.40 11.15 -27.97
N ILE A 46 -5.31 10.89 -26.66
CA ILE A 46 -6.05 11.65 -25.65
C ILE A 46 -5.58 13.11 -25.60
N CYS A 47 -4.29 13.37 -25.80
CA CYS A 47 -3.72 14.71 -25.79
C CYS A 47 -3.88 15.46 -27.11
N LEU A 48 -4.26 14.79 -28.20
CA LEU A 48 -4.39 15.40 -29.53
C LEU A 48 -5.27 16.66 -29.56
N PRO A 49 -6.45 16.70 -28.90
CA PRO A 49 -7.26 17.92 -28.87
C PRO A 49 -6.55 19.09 -28.18
N ILE A 50 -5.79 18.81 -27.13
CA ILE A 50 -5.01 19.81 -26.39
C ILE A 50 -3.90 20.36 -27.29
N TYR A 51 -3.19 19.49 -28.02
CA TYR A 51 -2.17 19.90 -28.98
C TYR A 51 -2.76 20.78 -30.08
N ASN A 52 -3.94 20.46 -30.61
CA ASN A 52 -4.60 21.25 -31.64
C ASN A 52 -4.99 22.65 -31.14
N VAL A 53 -5.47 22.77 -29.90
CA VAL A 53 -5.78 24.06 -29.27
C VAL A 53 -4.50 24.89 -29.10
N ALA A 54 -3.44 24.27 -28.58
CA ALA A 54 -2.14 24.92 -28.40
C ALA A 54 -1.55 25.41 -29.74
N GLU A 55 -1.64 24.61 -30.79
CA GLU A 55 -1.23 25.00 -32.15
C GLU A 55 -2.05 26.17 -32.70
N THR A 56 -3.37 26.18 -32.46
CA THR A 56 -4.25 27.27 -32.88
C THR A 56 -3.87 28.58 -32.20
N TRP A 57 -3.58 28.54 -30.89
CA TRP A 57 -3.11 29.71 -30.14
C TRP A 57 -1.74 30.18 -30.62
N GLN A 58 -0.82 29.25 -30.86
CA GLN A 58 0.50 29.58 -31.40
C GLN A 58 0.39 30.19 -32.80
N LYS A 59 -0.50 29.69 -33.66
CA LYS A 59 -0.77 30.27 -34.99
C LYS A 59 -1.32 31.69 -34.88
N LYS A 60 -2.34 31.90 -34.03
CA LYS A 60 -2.93 33.23 -33.80
C LYS A 60 -1.88 34.24 -33.31
N GLU A 61 -1.03 33.82 -32.38
CA GLU A 61 0.07 34.65 -31.89
C GLU A 61 1.07 34.99 -33.01
N ARG A 62 1.47 34.00 -33.82
CA ARG A 62 2.35 34.22 -34.98
C ARG A 62 1.76 35.21 -35.98
N ASP A 63 0.46 35.10 -36.28
CA ASP A 63 -0.21 36.00 -37.22
C ASP A 63 -0.22 37.45 -36.70
N ILE A 64 -0.45 37.64 -35.39
CA ILE A 64 -0.37 38.95 -34.73
C ILE A 64 1.06 39.50 -34.78
N GLN A 65 2.06 38.69 -34.40
CA GLN A 65 3.47 39.09 -34.45
C GLN A 65 3.90 39.49 -35.86
N LYS A 66 3.49 38.71 -36.88
CA LYS A 66 3.79 38.99 -38.28
C LYS A 66 3.20 40.33 -38.72
N LYS A 67 1.99 40.67 -38.27
CA LYS A 67 1.35 41.97 -38.52
C LYS A 67 2.09 43.12 -37.86
N LEU A 68 2.58 42.94 -36.63
CA LEU A 68 3.29 43.99 -35.88
C LEU A 68 4.73 44.21 -36.33
N LYS A 69 5.38 43.16 -36.86
CA LYS A 69 6.82 43.12 -37.15
C LYS A 69 7.37 44.31 -37.95
N PRO A 70 6.75 44.78 -39.05
CA PRO A 70 7.32 45.87 -39.86
C PRO A 70 7.53 47.15 -39.06
N LYS A 71 6.47 47.67 -38.42
CA LYS A 71 6.55 48.91 -37.64
C LYS A 71 7.43 48.77 -36.39
N THR A 72 7.44 47.60 -35.75
CA THR A 72 8.37 47.35 -34.64
C THR A 72 9.83 47.38 -35.08
N LYS A 73 10.13 46.99 -36.33
CA LYS A 73 11.48 47.09 -36.90
C LYS A 73 11.85 48.55 -37.14
N ASP A 74 10.95 49.33 -37.72
CA ASP A 74 11.16 50.76 -37.97
C ASP A 74 11.39 51.54 -36.67
N ILE A 75 10.54 51.31 -35.65
CA ILE A 75 10.70 51.94 -34.32
C ILE A 75 12.06 51.60 -33.71
N ARG A 76 12.51 50.35 -33.83
CA ARG A 76 13.82 49.91 -33.31
C ARG A 76 15.01 50.46 -34.08
N ALA A 77 14.82 50.81 -35.35
CA ALA A 77 15.87 51.38 -36.19
C ALA A 77 16.02 52.89 -35.97
N VAL A 78 14.91 53.58 -35.67
CA VAL A 78 14.88 55.04 -35.51
C VAL A 78 15.13 55.48 -34.07
N PHE A 79 14.59 54.77 -33.07
CA PHE A 79 14.62 55.19 -31.67
C PHE A 79 15.47 54.26 -30.80
N SER A 80 16.12 54.82 -29.77
CA SER A 80 16.96 54.11 -28.79
C SER A 80 16.55 54.45 -27.35
N GLY A 81 17.11 53.74 -26.36
CA GLY A 81 16.85 53.99 -24.93
C GLY A 81 15.37 53.96 -24.51
N ASP A 82 14.99 54.88 -23.62
CA ASP A 82 13.65 54.99 -23.04
C ASP A 82 12.59 55.42 -24.07
N GLU A 83 12.98 56.24 -25.04
CA GLU A 83 12.09 56.68 -26.13
C GLU A 83 11.60 55.49 -26.97
N ARG A 84 12.50 54.56 -27.29
CA ARG A 84 12.13 53.30 -27.96
C ARG A 84 11.12 52.51 -27.14
N TYR A 85 11.31 52.43 -25.83
CA TYR A 85 10.41 51.68 -24.94
C TYR A 85 9.02 52.31 -24.90
N MET A 86 8.93 53.63 -24.77
CA MET A 86 7.65 54.35 -24.74
C MET A 86 6.88 54.18 -26.05
N ILE A 87 7.54 54.40 -27.19
CA ILE A 87 6.92 54.29 -28.52
C ILE A 87 6.49 52.86 -28.83
N LEU A 88 7.32 51.86 -28.48
CA LEU A 88 6.99 50.46 -28.68
C LEU A 88 5.82 50.02 -27.79
N SER A 89 5.77 50.50 -26.55
CA SER A 89 4.66 50.22 -25.61
C SER A 89 3.36 50.87 -26.05
N ALA A 90 3.41 52.11 -26.54
CA ALA A 90 2.25 52.80 -27.12
C ALA A 90 1.73 52.08 -28.36
N TYR A 91 2.62 51.66 -29.26
CA TYR A 91 2.25 50.91 -30.46
C TYR A 91 1.60 49.55 -30.13
N TYR A 92 2.12 48.83 -29.14
CA TYR A 92 1.50 47.58 -28.68
C TYR A 92 0.13 47.83 -28.05
N ARG A 93 -0.03 48.88 -27.23
CA ARG A 93 -1.32 49.26 -26.64
C ARG A 93 -2.36 49.61 -27.70
N GLN A 94 -1.98 50.37 -28.72
CA GLN A 94 -2.86 50.70 -29.86
C GLN A 94 -3.35 49.46 -30.62
N ASN A 95 -2.55 48.40 -30.64
CA ASN A 95 -2.89 47.13 -31.29
C ASN A 95 -3.52 46.10 -30.34
N ASN A 96 -3.92 46.51 -29.12
CA ASN A 96 -4.46 45.61 -28.08
C ASN A 96 -3.54 44.41 -27.80
N TYR A 97 -2.23 44.62 -27.89
CA TYR A 97 -1.21 43.60 -27.73
C TYR A 97 -0.40 43.84 -26.45
N HIS A 98 -0.19 42.78 -25.66
CA HIS A 98 0.69 42.83 -24.50
C HIS A 98 1.93 41.97 -24.78
N PRO A 99 3.17 42.44 -24.52
CA PRO A 99 4.40 41.67 -24.79
C PRO A 99 4.40 40.26 -24.19
N LEU A 100 3.81 40.06 -23.01
CA LEU A 100 3.66 38.74 -22.38
C LEU A 100 2.85 37.74 -23.22
N TYR A 101 2.04 38.18 -24.17
CA TYR A 101 1.33 37.28 -25.08
C TYR A 101 2.27 36.52 -26.02
N ALA A 102 3.49 37.00 -26.22
CA ALA A 102 4.53 36.27 -26.94
C ALA A 102 4.85 34.92 -26.26
N LEU A 103 4.61 34.80 -24.94
CA LEU A 103 4.76 33.54 -24.21
C LEU A 103 3.72 32.48 -24.65
N ARG A 104 2.60 32.89 -25.28
CA ARG A 104 1.66 31.95 -25.94
C ARG A 104 2.33 31.18 -27.07
N GLY A 105 3.42 31.69 -27.64
CA GLY A 105 4.24 30.97 -28.60
C GLY A 105 4.94 29.73 -28.03
N ILE A 106 5.17 29.70 -26.70
CA ILE A 106 5.85 28.62 -25.97
C ILE A 106 4.83 27.65 -25.32
N PHE A 107 3.53 27.93 -25.45
CA PHE A 107 2.46 27.12 -24.84
C PHE A 107 2.50 25.61 -25.20
N PRO A 108 2.83 25.20 -26.45
CA PRO A 108 3.02 23.79 -26.76
C PRO A 108 4.11 23.11 -25.93
N LEU A 109 5.22 23.83 -25.67
CA LEU A 109 6.32 23.32 -24.84
C LEU A 109 5.89 23.20 -23.37
N LEU A 110 5.17 24.20 -22.85
CA LEU A 110 4.65 24.18 -21.48
C LEU A 110 3.71 22.99 -21.20
N ILE A 111 2.93 22.58 -22.20
CA ILE A 111 2.07 21.39 -22.09
C ILE A 111 2.91 20.11 -22.12
N GLN A 112 4.00 20.05 -22.88
CA GLN A 112 4.84 18.85 -22.98
C GLN A 112 5.68 18.59 -21.72
N ILE A 113 6.13 19.63 -21.02
CA ILE A 113 7.01 19.50 -19.85
C ILE A 113 6.41 18.58 -18.75
N PRO A 114 5.15 18.77 -18.29
CA PRO A 114 4.54 17.86 -17.31
C PRO A 114 4.46 16.41 -17.76
N PHE A 115 4.12 16.16 -19.02
CA PHE A 115 4.07 14.81 -19.59
C PHE A 115 5.46 14.17 -19.68
N PHE A 116 6.49 14.97 -19.96
CA PHE A 116 7.86 14.52 -19.91
C PHE A 116 8.28 14.10 -18.51
N PHE A 117 8.09 14.95 -17.51
CA PHE A 117 8.42 14.58 -16.13
C PHE A 117 7.62 13.37 -15.65
N ALA A 118 6.35 13.25 -16.05
CA ALA A 118 5.51 12.09 -15.75
C ALA A 118 6.08 10.79 -16.33
N ALA A 119 6.32 10.74 -17.63
CA ALA A 119 6.84 9.55 -18.30
C ALA A 119 8.28 9.22 -17.86
N TYR A 120 9.13 10.24 -17.69
CA TYR A 120 10.49 10.08 -17.18
C TYR A 120 10.47 9.48 -15.77
N LYS A 121 9.62 9.99 -14.87
CA LYS A 121 9.50 9.45 -13.51
C LYS A 121 9.01 8.00 -13.51
N LEU A 122 8.03 7.68 -14.36
CA LEU A 122 7.47 6.33 -14.45
C LEU A 122 8.51 5.33 -15.01
N LEU A 123 9.06 5.61 -16.19
CA LEU A 123 9.85 4.62 -16.93
C LEU A 123 11.34 4.59 -16.55
N SER A 124 11.90 5.64 -15.93
CA SER A 124 13.33 5.61 -15.56
C SER A 124 13.65 4.63 -14.44
N ASN A 125 12.68 4.32 -13.57
CA ASN A 125 12.89 3.54 -12.35
C ASN A 125 11.97 2.30 -12.27
N LEU A 126 11.27 1.96 -13.35
CA LEU A 126 10.31 0.85 -13.34
C LEU A 126 11.05 -0.50 -13.33
N PRO A 127 10.96 -1.30 -12.25
CA PRO A 127 11.72 -2.55 -12.14
C PRO A 127 11.34 -3.59 -13.21
N LEU A 128 10.10 -3.55 -13.68
CA LEU A 128 9.57 -4.45 -14.72
C LEU A 128 10.26 -4.28 -16.08
N LEU A 129 11.00 -3.19 -16.29
CA LEU A 129 11.78 -3.01 -17.52
C LEU A 129 13.06 -3.84 -17.53
N ASN A 130 13.58 -4.18 -16.34
CA ASN A 130 14.82 -4.93 -16.23
C ASN A 130 14.64 -6.34 -16.80
N ASN A 131 15.53 -6.74 -17.71
CA ASN A 131 15.49 -8.02 -18.41
C ASN A 131 14.27 -8.22 -19.34
N ALA A 132 13.42 -7.20 -19.51
CA ALA A 132 12.36 -7.24 -20.50
C ALA A 132 12.96 -6.92 -21.88
N SER A 133 12.79 -7.81 -22.85
CA SER A 133 13.23 -7.61 -24.23
C SER A 133 12.06 -7.19 -25.13
N PHE A 134 12.35 -6.40 -26.16
CA PHE A 134 11.35 -6.00 -27.16
C PHE A 134 12.00 -5.66 -28.50
N TRP A 135 11.57 -6.33 -29.57
CA TRP A 135 12.17 -6.24 -30.90
C TRP A 135 13.70 -6.49 -30.87
N PHE A 136 14.50 -5.47 -31.20
CA PHE A 136 15.96 -5.52 -31.20
C PHE A 136 16.58 -5.08 -29.85
N LEU A 137 15.77 -4.64 -28.88
CA LEU A 137 16.21 -4.22 -27.56
C LEU A 137 16.26 -5.43 -26.63
N LYS A 138 17.44 -5.71 -26.06
CA LYS A 138 17.67 -6.86 -25.17
C LYS A 138 17.18 -6.63 -23.74
N ASP A 139 17.25 -5.39 -23.26
CA ASP A 139 16.88 -5.02 -21.89
C ASP A 139 16.33 -3.58 -21.89
N LEU A 140 15.04 -3.43 -21.61
CA LEU A 140 14.35 -2.14 -21.58
C LEU A 140 14.77 -1.27 -20.38
N GLY A 141 15.32 -1.87 -19.33
CA GLY A 141 15.76 -1.20 -18.10
C GLY A 141 17.16 -0.59 -18.20
N LYS A 142 17.92 -0.90 -19.26
CA LYS A 142 19.28 -0.39 -19.48
C LYS A 142 19.37 0.45 -20.76
N PRO A 143 20.43 1.27 -20.92
CA PRO A 143 20.74 1.89 -22.21
C PRO A 143 20.84 0.84 -23.34
N ASP A 144 20.46 1.21 -24.56
CA ASP A 144 20.24 0.23 -25.64
C ASP A 144 21.51 -0.48 -26.11
N GLN A 145 22.66 0.21 -26.11
CA GLN A 145 23.96 -0.32 -26.52
C GLN A 145 23.94 -1.12 -27.85
N LEU A 146 23.10 -0.74 -28.81
CA LEU A 146 22.85 -1.52 -30.03
C LEU A 146 24.06 -1.61 -30.98
N LEU A 147 24.99 -0.66 -30.90
CA LEU A 147 26.19 -0.63 -31.75
C LEU A 147 27.44 -0.82 -30.88
N ASN A 148 28.32 -1.73 -31.29
CA ASN A 148 29.65 -1.89 -30.71
C ASN A 148 30.69 -1.60 -31.81
N ILE A 149 31.47 -0.54 -31.61
CA ILE A 149 32.54 -0.16 -32.54
C ILE A 149 33.83 -0.06 -31.73
N GLY A 150 34.79 -0.96 -32.00
CA GLY A 150 36.10 -0.94 -31.34
C GLY A 150 36.07 -1.13 -29.82
N GLY A 151 35.08 -1.86 -29.29
CA GLY A 151 34.91 -2.06 -27.84
C GLY A 151 34.12 -0.95 -27.13
N ILE A 152 33.67 0.08 -27.87
CA ILE A 152 32.82 1.15 -27.35
C ILE A 152 31.37 0.85 -27.70
N TYR A 153 30.52 0.76 -26.68
CA TYR A 153 29.07 0.62 -26.84
C TYR A 153 28.42 1.99 -27.07
N ILE A 154 27.67 2.10 -28.16
CA ILE A 154 26.96 3.32 -28.58
C ILE A 154 25.45 3.06 -28.48
N ASN A 155 24.74 4.03 -27.87
CA ASN A 155 23.29 4.01 -27.74
C ASN A 155 22.67 4.60 -29.02
N PHE A 156 22.18 3.74 -29.91
CA PHE A 156 21.67 4.15 -31.22
C PHE A 156 20.24 4.69 -31.15
N LEU A 157 19.42 4.20 -30.21
CA LEU A 157 18.00 4.56 -30.14
C LEU A 157 17.78 6.07 -29.86
N PRO A 158 18.51 6.75 -28.97
CA PRO A 158 18.42 8.21 -28.80
C PRO A 158 18.79 9.00 -30.06
N ILE A 159 19.72 8.49 -30.87
CA ILE A 159 20.11 9.12 -32.14
C ILE A 159 18.96 9.02 -33.14
N LEU A 160 18.39 7.82 -33.29
CA LEU A 160 17.22 7.58 -34.14
C LEU A 160 16.01 8.43 -33.71
N MET A 161 15.74 8.48 -32.40
CA MET A 161 14.72 9.36 -31.80
C MET A 161 14.90 10.81 -32.24
N THR A 162 16.15 11.30 -32.24
CA THR A 162 16.50 12.68 -32.60
C THR A 162 16.33 12.93 -34.09
N ILE A 163 16.73 11.98 -34.95
CA ILE A 163 16.52 12.05 -36.41
C ILE A 163 15.02 12.14 -36.74
N ILE A 164 14.18 11.34 -36.08
CA ILE A 164 12.73 11.38 -36.25
C ILE A 164 12.17 12.74 -35.79
N ASN A 165 12.64 13.27 -34.67
CA ASN A 165 12.22 14.59 -34.18
C ASN A 165 12.60 15.72 -35.15
N ILE A 166 13.82 15.71 -35.68
CA ILE A 166 14.28 16.67 -36.68
C ILE A 166 13.42 16.57 -37.95
N SER A 167 13.08 15.36 -38.38
CA SER A 167 12.19 15.12 -39.52
C SER A 167 10.78 15.68 -39.27
N ALA A 168 10.21 15.42 -38.10
CA ALA A 168 8.91 15.97 -37.68
C ALA A 168 8.94 17.50 -37.67
N SER A 169 10.01 18.08 -37.14
CA SER A 169 10.26 19.52 -37.07
C SER A 169 10.45 20.14 -38.45
N ALA A 170 11.11 19.46 -39.39
CA ALA A 170 11.27 19.92 -40.77
C ALA A 170 9.92 19.93 -41.51
N VAL A 171 9.08 18.91 -41.32
CA VAL A 171 7.72 18.88 -41.87
C VAL A 171 6.84 19.95 -41.23
N TYR A 172 6.93 20.17 -39.91
CA TYR A 172 6.17 21.21 -39.22
C TYR A 172 6.59 22.62 -39.64
N SER A 173 7.90 22.87 -39.73
CA SER A 173 8.47 24.21 -39.85
C SER A 173 8.52 24.80 -41.27
N LYS A 174 7.94 24.14 -42.28
CA LYS A 174 7.85 24.75 -43.61
C LYS A 174 7.03 26.05 -43.53
N GLY A 175 7.68 27.19 -43.79
CA GLY A 175 7.10 28.53 -43.68
C GLY A 175 7.40 29.28 -42.37
N LEU A 176 8.16 28.70 -41.43
CA LEU A 176 8.61 29.37 -40.21
C LEU A 176 9.92 30.13 -40.40
N SER A 177 10.19 31.10 -39.52
CA SER A 177 11.43 31.88 -39.50
C SER A 177 12.64 31.03 -39.10
N LEU A 178 13.84 31.47 -39.46
CA LEU A 178 15.09 30.77 -39.10
C LEU A 178 15.26 30.60 -37.59
N LYS A 179 14.90 31.62 -36.79
CA LYS A 179 14.96 31.57 -35.33
C LYS A 179 14.09 30.46 -34.74
N GLU A 180 12.87 30.29 -35.26
CA GLU A 180 11.95 29.25 -34.82
C GLU A 180 12.45 27.85 -35.18
N LYS A 181 13.08 27.69 -36.36
CA LYS A 181 13.69 26.42 -36.77
C LYS A 181 14.87 26.03 -35.87
N ILE A 182 15.76 26.99 -35.58
CA ILE A 182 16.90 26.78 -34.68
C ILE A 182 16.42 26.35 -33.29
N GLN A 183 15.36 26.98 -32.77
CA GLN A 183 14.79 26.61 -31.47
C GLN A 183 14.31 25.15 -31.44
N LEU A 184 13.66 24.66 -32.51
CA LEU A 184 13.21 23.27 -32.60
C LEU A 184 14.40 22.29 -32.61
N TYR A 185 15.45 22.58 -33.40
CA TYR A 185 16.64 21.72 -33.46
C TYR A 185 17.46 21.75 -32.17
N LEU A 186 17.57 22.91 -31.52
CA LEU A 186 18.22 23.02 -30.20
C LEU A 186 17.47 22.18 -29.16
N THR A 187 16.14 22.21 -29.18
CA THR A 187 15.32 21.38 -28.28
C THR A 187 15.58 19.90 -28.54
N ALA A 188 15.64 19.46 -29.80
CA ALA A 188 15.98 18.07 -30.14
C ALA A 188 17.37 17.66 -29.63
N ALA A 189 18.38 18.53 -29.76
CA ALA A 189 19.73 18.29 -29.26
C ALA A 189 19.78 18.19 -27.72
N VAL A 190 19.02 19.04 -27.00
CA VAL A 190 18.91 18.95 -25.54
C VAL A 190 18.32 17.61 -25.11
N PHE A 191 17.27 17.13 -25.80
CA PHE A 191 16.67 15.83 -25.51
C PHE A 191 17.59 14.66 -25.83
N LEU A 192 18.43 14.76 -26.86
CA LEU A 192 19.47 13.76 -27.15
C LEU A 192 20.43 13.63 -25.97
N ILE A 193 21.00 14.75 -25.49
CA ILE A 193 21.93 14.75 -24.36
C ILE A 193 21.26 14.21 -23.09
N LEU A 194 20.03 14.65 -22.82
CA LEU A 194 19.28 14.26 -21.63
C LEU A 194 18.94 12.77 -21.61
N LEU A 195 18.58 12.18 -22.75
CA LEU A 195 18.09 10.80 -22.85
C LEU A 195 19.16 9.80 -23.31
N TYR A 196 20.38 10.24 -23.64
CA TYR A 196 21.42 9.37 -24.22
C TYR A 196 21.75 8.15 -23.34
N ASN A 197 21.82 8.33 -22.02
CA ASN A 197 22.12 7.26 -21.05
C ASN A 197 20.88 6.77 -20.29
N SER A 198 19.68 7.11 -20.75
CA SER A 198 18.44 6.66 -20.13
C SER A 198 18.10 5.20 -20.49
N PRO A 199 17.27 4.51 -19.67
CA PRO A 199 16.74 3.19 -20.02
C PRO A 199 16.09 3.17 -21.40
N SER A 200 16.38 2.14 -22.20
CA SER A 200 15.93 2.06 -23.59
C SER A 200 14.40 2.02 -23.72
N GLY A 201 13.66 1.57 -22.70
CA GLY A 201 12.20 1.66 -22.63
C GLY A 201 11.66 3.10 -22.57
N LEU A 202 12.31 4.00 -21.83
CA LEU A 202 11.97 5.42 -21.82
C LEU A 202 12.27 6.08 -23.17
N VAL A 203 13.42 5.75 -23.77
CA VAL A 203 13.81 6.27 -25.08
C VAL A 203 12.87 5.76 -26.17
N LEU A 204 12.43 4.50 -26.10
CA LEU A 204 11.45 3.91 -27.00
C LEU A 204 10.12 4.67 -26.94
N TYR A 205 9.59 4.94 -25.74
CA TYR A 205 8.39 5.76 -25.56
C TYR A 205 8.51 7.12 -26.26
N TRP A 206 9.65 7.81 -26.10
CA TRP A 206 9.87 9.10 -26.76
C TRP A 206 10.06 9.01 -28.27
N THR A 207 10.69 7.94 -28.75
CA THR A 207 10.82 7.65 -30.18
C THR A 207 9.44 7.50 -30.82
N LEU A 208 8.54 6.76 -30.18
CA LEU A 208 7.15 6.57 -30.63
C LEU A 208 6.34 7.87 -30.60
N ASN A 209 6.53 8.71 -29.57
CA ASN A 209 5.89 10.03 -29.52
C ASN A 209 6.39 10.95 -30.65
N ASN A 210 7.68 10.95 -30.95
CA ASN A 210 8.24 11.72 -32.07
C ASN A 210 7.72 11.18 -33.41
N LEU A 211 7.59 9.87 -33.55
CA LEU A 211 7.00 9.23 -34.73
C LEU A 211 5.53 9.62 -34.89
N PHE A 212 4.73 9.59 -33.80
CA PHE A 212 3.36 10.07 -33.81
C PHE A 212 3.27 11.54 -34.24
N SER A 213 4.17 12.39 -33.72
CA SER A 213 4.25 13.81 -34.11
C SER A 213 4.56 13.99 -35.60
N LEU A 214 5.51 13.22 -36.14
CA LEU A 214 5.83 13.21 -37.57
C LEU A 214 4.60 12.82 -38.40
N LEU A 215 3.96 11.69 -38.06
CA LEU A 215 2.75 11.22 -38.73
C LEU A 215 1.65 12.28 -38.65
N LYS A 216 1.32 12.79 -37.47
CA LYS A 216 0.35 13.88 -37.27
C LYS A 216 0.62 15.07 -38.20
N ASN A 217 1.87 15.53 -38.28
CA ASN A 217 2.27 16.67 -39.11
C ASN A 217 2.13 16.39 -40.61
N ILE A 218 2.36 15.14 -41.04
CA ILE A 218 2.10 14.70 -42.41
C ILE A 218 0.59 14.66 -42.66
N PHE A 219 -0.19 13.97 -41.81
CA PHE A 219 -1.64 13.84 -41.92
C PHE A 219 -2.34 15.20 -42.06
N TYR A 220 -1.96 16.21 -41.26
CA TYR A 220 -2.55 17.55 -41.36
C TYR A 220 -2.28 18.27 -42.69
N ARG A 221 -1.23 17.88 -43.41
CA ARG A 221 -0.92 18.44 -44.74
C ARG A 221 -1.68 17.74 -45.86
N VAL A 222 -2.07 16.47 -45.66
CA VAL A 222 -2.80 15.69 -46.65
C VAL A 222 -4.31 16.00 -46.56
N ARG A 223 -4.85 16.68 -47.58
CA ARG A 223 -6.28 17.05 -47.65
C ARG A 223 -7.12 15.92 -48.25
N LEU A 224 -7.31 14.82 -47.50
CA LEU A 224 -8.29 13.79 -47.85
C LEU A 224 -9.66 14.10 -47.25
N ASP A 225 -10.73 13.65 -47.90
CA ASP A 225 -12.08 13.71 -47.35
C ASP A 225 -12.23 12.78 -46.13
N LYS A 226 -13.14 13.11 -45.22
CA LYS A 226 -13.40 12.35 -43.97
C LYS A 226 -13.77 10.89 -44.24
N ARG A 227 -14.50 10.63 -45.34
CA ARG A 227 -14.89 9.27 -45.76
C ARG A 227 -13.67 8.44 -46.17
N VAL A 228 -12.71 9.08 -46.86
CA VAL A 228 -11.46 8.44 -47.28
C VAL A 228 -10.60 8.15 -46.05
N TRP A 229 -10.48 9.10 -45.12
CA TRP A 229 -9.77 8.86 -43.85
C TRP A 229 -10.37 7.72 -43.02
N TYR A 230 -11.70 7.63 -42.98
CA TYR A 230 -12.39 6.52 -42.34
C TYR A 230 -12.07 5.19 -43.02
N ALA A 231 -12.15 5.12 -44.36
CA ALA A 231 -11.83 3.91 -45.12
C ALA A 231 -10.38 3.45 -44.90
N VAL A 232 -9.42 4.39 -44.90
CA VAL A 232 -8.00 4.12 -44.58
C VAL A 232 -7.87 3.58 -43.15
N THR A 233 -8.58 4.17 -42.19
CA THR A 233 -8.55 3.72 -40.79
C THR A 233 -9.08 2.29 -40.66
N VAL A 234 -10.22 1.98 -41.26
CA VAL A 234 -10.78 0.62 -41.27
C VAL A 234 -9.80 -0.38 -41.90
N LEU A 235 -9.19 -0.04 -43.03
CA LEU A 235 -8.17 -0.88 -43.67
C LEU A 235 -6.97 -1.11 -42.76
N CYS A 236 -6.46 -0.08 -42.07
CA CYS A 236 -5.38 -0.22 -41.11
C CYS A 236 -5.74 -1.19 -39.96
N PHE A 237 -6.94 -1.09 -39.39
CA PHE A 237 -7.40 -1.99 -38.32
C PHE A 237 -7.58 -3.44 -38.81
N ILE A 238 -8.06 -3.64 -40.05
CA ILE A 238 -8.15 -4.96 -40.66
C ILE A 238 -6.75 -5.55 -40.89
N CYS A 239 -5.83 -4.77 -41.48
CA CYS A 239 -4.44 -5.20 -41.66
C CYS A 239 -3.76 -5.54 -40.32
N PHE A 240 -4.00 -4.74 -39.28
CA PHE A 240 -3.49 -5.00 -37.94
C PHE A 240 -4.10 -6.28 -37.33
N SER A 241 -5.39 -6.53 -37.56
CA SER A 241 -6.06 -7.76 -37.15
C SER A 241 -5.48 -9.00 -37.85
N ILE A 242 -5.10 -8.88 -39.12
CA ILE A 242 -4.42 -9.94 -39.89
C ILE A 242 -3.01 -10.16 -39.34
N PHE A 243 -2.26 -9.09 -39.07
CA PHE A 243 -0.92 -9.18 -38.47
C PHE A 243 -0.96 -9.90 -37.11
N VAL A 244 -1.85 -9.49 -36.22
CA VAL A 244 -2.03 -10.10 -34.88
C VAL A 244 -2.51 -11.55 -34.96
N LYS A 245 -3.20 -11.95 -36.05
CA LYS A 245 -3.56 -13.35 -36.32
C LYS A 245 -2.33 -14.20 -36.65
N ILE A 246 -1.36 -13.63 -37.36
CA ILE A 246 -0.13 -14.30 -37.81
C ILE A 246 0.92 -14.33 -36.68
N ASP A 247 0.93 -13.32 -35.82
CA ASP A 247 1.80 -13.22 -34.65
C ASP A 247 1.38 -14.20 -33.53
N ASP A 248 2.35 -14.70 -32.77
CA ASP A 248 2.13 -15.61 -31.62
C ASP A 248 1.60 -14.89 -30.37
N SER A 249 0.82 -13.84 -30.60
CA SER A 249 0.19 -13.04 -29.56
C SER A 249 -0.87 -13.85 -28.78
N LYS A 250 -0.98 -13.53 -27.48
CA LYS A 250 -1.95 -14.15 -26.56
C LYS A 250 -3.40 -13.96 -27.03
N LEU A 251 -4.28 -14.92 -26.70
CA LEU A 251 -5.69 -14.94 -27.10
C LEU A 251 -6.44 -13.65 -26.72
N ARG A 252 -6.17 -13.09 -25.54
CA ARG A 252 -6.81 -11.86 -25.06
C ARG A 252 -6.52 -10.66 -25.97
N ILE A 253 -5.27 -10.52 -26.43
CA ILE A 253 -4.85 -9.47 -27.37
C ILE A 253 -5.61 -9.62 -28.69
N LYS A 254 -5.72 -10.85 -29.21
CA LYS A 254 -6.49 -11.16 -30.43
C LYS A 254 -7.96 -10.72 -30.30
N VAL A 255 -8.62 -11.08 -29.20
CA VAL A 255 -10.01 -10.69 -28.92
C VAL A 255 -10.19 -9.18 -28.84
N ILE A 256 -9.28 -8.47 -28.17
CA ILE A 256 -9.33 -7.00 -28.06
C ILE A 256 -9.18 -6.35 -29.43
N VAL A 257 -8.21 -6.78 -30.23
CA VAL A 257 -7.96 -6.22 -31.56
C VAL A 257 -9.16 -6.44 -32.49
N TYR A 258 -9.75 -7.65 -32.49
CA TYR A 258 -10.96 -7.92 -33.27
C TYR A 258 -12.17 -7.10 -32.80
N SER A 259 -12.32 -6.91 -31.49
CA SER A 259 -13.38 -6.09 -30.91
C SER A 259 -13.21 -4.62 -31.31
N LEU A 260 -11.99 -4.07 -31.23
CA LEU A 260 -11.68 -2.70 -31.65
C LEU A 260 -11.94 -2.50 -33.14
N THR A 261 -11.51 -3.43 -33.99
CA THR A 261 -11.80 -3.41 -35.43
C THR A 261 -13.31 -3.40 -35.69
N SER A 262 -14.07 -4.21 -34.97
CA SER A 262 -15.54 -4.24 -35.07
C SER A 262 -16.17 -2.91 -34.64
N ILE A 263 -15.71 -2.30 -33.54
CA ILE A 263 -16.17 -0.99 -33.07
C ILE A 263 -15.88 0.10 -34.10
N VAL A 264 -14.67 0.11 -34.69
CA VAL A 264 -14.27 1.09 -35.72
C VAL A 264 -15.16 0.96 -36.96
N ILE A 265 -15.48 -0.26 -37.39
CA ILE A 265 -16.38 -0.53 -38.53
C ILE A 265 -17.81 -0.05 -38.24
N LEU A 266 -18.29 -0.20 -36.99
CA LEU A 266 -19.63 0.19 -36.57
C LEU A 266 -19.75 1.67 -36.20
N LEU A 267 -18.63 2.40 -36.13
CA LEU A 267 -18.55 3.78 -35.64
C LEU A 267 -19.51 4.76 -36.34
N PRO A 268 -19.74 4.70 -37.67
CA PRO A 268 -20.73 5.56 -38.33
C PRO A 268 -22.18 5.30 -37.87
N ILE A 269 -22.53 4.04 -37.61
CA ILE A 269 -23.87 3.63 -37.15
C ILE A 269 -24.07 4.08 -35.70
N ILE A 270 -23.07 3.79 -34.85
CA ILE A 270 -23.03 4.23 -33.45
C ILE A 270 -23.16 5.76 -33.38
N TRP A 271 -22.37 6.49 -34.18
CA TRP A 271 -22.42 7.94 -34.23
C TRP A 271 -23.77 8.47 -34.74
N HIS A 272 -24.38 7.82 -35.74
CA HIS A 272 -25.72 8.20 -36.22
C HIS A 272 -26.77 8.11 -35.10
N PHE A 273 -26.78 7.01 -34.35
CA PHE A 273 -27.74 6.80 -33.27
C PHE A 273 -27.50 7.79 -32.11
N ILE A 274 -26.25 7.92 -31.66
CA ILE A 274 -25.86 8.85 -30.58
C ILE A 274 -26.15 10.30 -30.97
N SER A 275 -25.81 10.71 -32.20
CA SER A 275 -26.01 12.10 -32.64
C SER A 275 -27.48 12.48 -32.80
N LYS A 276 -28.33 11.54 -33.23
CA LYS A 276 -29.77 11.77 -33.43
C LYS A 276 -30.56 11.76 -32.12
N PHE A 277 -30.19 10.90 -31.16
CA PHE A 277 -30.94 10.69 -29.92
C PHE A 277 -30.38 11.49 -28.72
N LEU A 278 -29.06 11.43 -28.46
CA LEU A 278 -28.45 12.09 -27.30
C LEU A 278 -28.12 13.56 -27.60
N PHE A 279 -27.39 13.82 -28.68
CA PHE A 279 -26.77 15.12 -28.87
C PHE A 279 -27.69 16.23 -29.40
N LYS A 280 -28.77 15.91 -30.12
CA LYS A 280 -29.66 16.92 -30.71
C LYS A 280 -30.31 17.85 -29.66
N ASN A 281 -30.65 17.30 -28.49
CA ASN A 281 -31.31 18.05 -27.42
C ASN A 281 -30.35 18.46 -26.29
N ILE A 282 -29.26 17.71 -26.07
CA ILE A 282 -28.29 17.97 -24.98
C ILE A 282 -27.55 19.29 -25.14
N TRP A 283 -27.19 19.70 -26.36
CA TRP A 283 -26.38 20.90 -26.55
C TRP A 283 -27.07 22.22 -26.19
N ASN A 284 -28.40 22.19 -26.03
CA ASN A 284 -29.17 23.35 -25.58
C ASN A 284 -29.33 23.39 -24.05
N ILE A 285 -29.00 22.29 -23.35
CA ILE A 285 -28.96 22.22 -21.89
C ILE A 285 -27.77 23.08 -21.44
N PHE A 286 -28.03 24.05 -20.56
CA PHE A 286 -27.04 25.06 -20.13
C PHE A 286 -26.55 26.01 -21.24
N SER A 287 -27.50 26.62 -21.96
CA SER A 287 -27.23 27.68 -22.94
C SER A 287 -26.45 28.87 -22.35
N ASP A 288 -26.70 29.20 -21.08
CA ASP A 288 -25.96 30.24 -20.36
C ASP A 288 -24.54 29.79 -19.96
N ASP A 289 -23.54 30.50 -20.45
CA ASP A 289 -22.12 30.18 -20.25
C ASP A 289 -21.70 30.26 -18.78
N ARG A 290 -22.27 31.21 -18.02
CA ARG A 290 -21.92 31.45 -16.62
C ARG A 290 -22.44 30.32 -15.74
N ASN A 291 -23.74 30.01 -15.84
CA ASN A 291 -24.40 28.94 -15.10
C ASN A 291 -23.78 27.58 -15.43
N ARG A 292 -23.49 27.31 -16.72
CA ARG A 292 -22.81 26.07 -17.13
C ARG A 292 -21.48 25.90 -16.41
N PHE A 293 -20.64 26.93 -16.40
CA PHE A 293 -19.35 26.88 -15.71
C PHE A 293 -19.48 26.72 -14.20
N PHE A 294 -20.43 27.41 -13.54
CA PHE A 294 -20.63 27.27 -12.10
C PHE A 294 -21.13 25.89 -11.70
N LEU A 295 -22.05 25.29 -12.47
CA LEU A 295 -22.52 23.93 -12.22
C LEU A 295 -21.39 22.91 -12.40
N PHE A 296 -20.60 23.05 -13.47
CA PHE A 296 -19.42 22.22 -13.69
C PHE A 296 -18.44 22.33 -12.52
N LEU A 297 -18.13 23.56 -12.09
CA LEU A 297 -17.19 23.82 -11.00
C LEU A 297 -17.70 23.27 -9.67
N GLN A 298 -18.98 23.46 -9.34
CA GLN A 298 -19.60 22.92 -8.12
C GLN A 298 -19.59 21.38 -8.12
N GLY A 299 -20.01 20.74 -9.21
CA GLY A 299 -20.00 19.28 -9.32
C GLY A 299 -18.59 18.71 -9.22
N SER A 300 -17.61 19.31 -9.91
CA SER A 300 -16.21 18.89 -9.86
C SER A 300 -15.59 19.13 -8.49
N LEU A 301 -15.87 20.27 -7.86
CA LEU A 301 -15.37 20.59 -6.51
C LEU A 301 -15.92 19.59 -5.49
N ALA A 302 -17.22 19.30 -5.52
CA ALA A 302 -17.82 18.29 -4.65
C ALA A 302 -17.16 16.92 -4.85
N PHE A 303 -16.96 16.50 -6.11
CA PHE A 303 -16.31 15.22 -6.45
C PHE A 303 -14.87 15.12 -5.92
N PHE A 304 -14.06 16.16 -6.09
CA PHE A 304 -12.67 16.14 -5.62
C PHE A 304 -12.53 16.39 -4.11
N ILE A 305 -13.48 17.07 -3.45
CA ILE A 305 -13.56 17.08 -1.99
C ILE A 305 -13.88 15.68 -1.47
N PHE A 306 -14.81 14.99 -2.12
CA PHE A 306 -15.19 13.63 -1.76
C PHE A 306 -13.99 12.66 -1.80
N LEU A 307 -13.23 12.70 -2.90
CA LEU A 307 -12.04 11.87 -3.09
C LEU A 307 -10.85 12.28 -2.22
N GLY A 308 -10.58 13.58 -2.10
CA GLY A 308 -9.36 14.08 -1.44
C GLY A 308 -9.48 14.21 0.07
N PHE A 309 -10.70 14.32 0.60
CA PHE A 309 -10.94 14.61 2.01
C PHE A 309 -11.92 13.65 2.66
N VAL A 310 -13.12 13.44 2.11
CA VAL A 310 -14.17 12.66 2.78
C VAL A 310 -13.77 11.19 2.95
N ILE A 311 -13.41 10.51 1.86
CA ILE A 311 -12.99 9.10 1.93
C ILE A 311 -11.71 8.95 2.78
N PRO A 312 -10.63 9.73 2.54
CA PRO A 312 -9.41 9.63 3.35
C PRO A 312 -9.63 9.89 4.85
N SER A 313 -10.32 10.96 5.22
CA SER A 313 -10.55 11.30 6.64
C SER A 313 -11.42 10.26 7.34
N SER A 314 -12.46 9.75 6.67
CA SER A 314 -13.29 8.68 7.24
C SER A 314 -12.50 7.38 7.44
N THR A 315 -11.60 7.06 6.51
CA THR A 315 -10.76 5.84 6.56
C THR A 315 -9.70 5.93 7.65
N ILE A 316 -9.05 7.09 7.83
CA ILE A 316 -8.10 7.26 8.92
C ILE A 316 -8.83 7.30 10.26
N ALA A 317 -10.00 7.95 10.32
CA ALA A 317 -10.80 8.05 11.55
C ALA A 317 -11.30 6.70 12.08
N SER A 318 -11.37 5.64 11.25
CA SER A 318 -11.75 4.30 11.72
C SER A 318 -10.63 3.57 12.47
N SER A 319 -9.36 3.93 12.25
CA SER A 319 -8.22 3.42 13.02
C SER A 319 -7.07 4.43 13.02
N PRO A 320 -7.16 5.55 13.76
CA PRO A 320 -6.17 6.64 13.66
C PRO A 320 -4.75 6.21 14.04
N LEU A 321 -4.64 5.28 15.00
CA LEU A 321 -3.37 4.83 15.57
C LEU A 321 -2.50 4.11 14.53
N GLU A 322 -3.11 3.36 13.61
CA GLU A 322 -2.39 2.65 12.53
C GLU A 322 -1.67 3.61 11.55
N PHE A 323 -2.09 4.87 11.48
CA PHE A 323 -1.51 5.90 10.61
C PHE A 323 -0.51 6.82 11.33
N VAL A 324 -0.10 6.49 12.55
CA VAL A 324 0.91 7.21 13.34
C VAL A 324 2.25 6.45 13.29
N ASN A 325 3.36 7.18 13.22
CA ASN A 325 4.74 6.67 13.20
C ASN A 325 5.07 5.70 12.05
N PHE A 326 4.22 5.66 11.04
CA PHE A 326 4.35 4.81 9.86
C PHE A 326 4.97 5.58 8.67
N GLU A 327 5.94 5.02 7.93
CA GLU A 327 6.60 5.69 6.78
C GLU A 327 7.15 7.13 7.06
N ASN A 328 7.72 7.37 8.25
CA ASN A 328 8.13 8.71 8.72
C ASN A 328 6.95 9.71 8.81
N ILE A 329 5.72 9.22 9.01
CA ILE A 329 4.53 10.04 9.22
C ILE A 329 4.28 10.11 10.73
N ALA A 330 4.78 11.16 11.37
CA ALA A 330 4.50 11.40 12.79
C ALA A 330 3.04 11.79 13.07
N ASN A 331 2.29 12.20 12.05
CA ASN A 331 0.93 12.69 12.20
C ASN A 331 0.03 12.25 11.02
N PRO A 332 -1.08 11.53 11.26
CA PRO A 332 -2.01 11.09 10.22
C PRO A 332 -2.57 12.21 9.34
N PHE A 333 -2.67 13.44 9.85
CA PHE A 333 -3.10 14.62 9.06
C PHE A 333 -2.19 14.90 7.87
N LEU A 334 -0.95 14.43 7.89
CA LEU A 334 -0.06 14.54 6.74
C LEU A 334 -0.57 13.73 5.55
N VAL A 335 -1.18 12.55 5.78
CA VAL A 335 -1.82 11.75 4.72
C VAL A 335 -3.02 12.49 4.12
N LEU A 336 -3.81 13.17 4.95
CA LEU A 336 -4.92 14.03 4.51
C LEU A 336 -4.43 15.23 3.70
N PHE A 337 -3.31 15.84 4.09
CA PHE A 337 -2.72 16.93 3.33
C PHE A 337 -2.29 16.46 1.93
N TYR A 338 -1.59 15.32 1.82
CA TYR A 338 -1.15 14.80 0.52
C TYR A 338 -2.34 14.46 -0.39
N SER A 339 -3.28 13.65 0.08
CA SER A 339 -4.47 13.27 -0.70
C SER A 339 -5.33 14.48 -1.09
N GLY A 340 -5.51 15.44 -0.18
CA GLY A 340 -6.22 16.68 -0.44
C GLY A 340 -5.57 17.54 -1.53
N VAL A 341 -4.25 17.79 -1.45
CA VAL A 341 -3.53 18.59 -2.45
C VAL A 341 -3.47 17.89 -3.80
N GLN A 342 -3.24 16.58 -3.83
CA GLN A 342 -3.26 15.79 -5.08
C GLN A 342 -4.63 15.86 -5.77
N SER A 343 -5.72 15.75 -5.00
CA SER A 343 -7.09 15.88 -5.49
C SER A 343 -7.37 17.28 -6.04
N LEU A 344 -6.91 18.34 -5.35
CA LEU A 344 -6.98 19.71 -5.85
C LEU A 344 -6.17 19.91 -7.14
N GLY A 345 -5.04 19.23 -7.29
CA GLY A 345 -4.27 19.18 -8.53
C GLY A 345 -5.08 18.60 -9.70
N CYS A 346 -5.83 17.52 -9.45
CA CYS A 346 -6.72 16.94 -10.45
C CYS A 346 -7.85 17.88 -10.85
N LEU A 347 -8.46 18.57 -9.87
CA LEU A 347 -9.46 19.61 -10.12
C LEU A 347 -8.88 20.75 -10.97
N PHE A 348 -7.68 21.21 -10.66
CA PHE A 348 -7.00 22.26 -11.44
C PHE A 348 -6.84 21.87 -12.91
N TRP A 349 -6.34 20.67 -13.19
CA TRP A 349 -6.21 20.18 -14.56
C TRP A 349 -7.56 20.00 -15.25
N LEU A 350 -8.58 19.50 -14.55
CA LEU A 350 -9.92 19.35 -15.12
C LEU A 350 -10.54 20.71 -15.51
N VAL A 351 -10.36 21.75 -14.69
CA VAL A 351 -10.82 23.12 -14.99
C VAL A 351 -10.06 23.71 -16.19
N CYS A 352 -8.74 23.51 -16.25
CA CYS A 352 -7.94 23.91 -17.41
C CYS A 352 -8.46 23.25 -18.69
N LEU A 353 -8.65 21.93 -18.68
CA LEU A 353 -9.19 21.18 -19.82
C LEU A 353 -10.58 21.70 -20.23
N TYR A 354 -11.49 21.88 -19.28
CA TYR A 354 -12.83 22.43 -19.53
C TYR A 354 -12.78 23.75 -20.31
N LYS A 355 -11.88 24.67 -19.92
CA LYS A 355 -11.74 25.99 -20.57
C LYS A 355 -11.10 25.92 -21.95
N LEU A 356 -10.32 24.88 -22.26
CA LEU A 356 -9.72 24.69 -23.58
C LEU A 356 -10.73 24.22 -24.64
N PHE A 357 -11.82 23.58 -24.23
CA PHE A 357 -12.77 22.98 -25.15
C PHE A 357 -13.94 23.91 -25.55
N GLN A 358 -14.57 23.59 -26.69
CA GLN A 358 -15.73 24.33 -27.23
C GLN A 358 -16.99 24.15 -26.35
N LYS A 359 -17.98 25.04 -26.51
CA LYS A 359 -19.21 25.08 -25.70
C LYS A 359 -19.96 23.74 -25.62
N LYS A 360 -20.03 23.00 -26.73
CA LYS A 360 -20.65 21.67 -26.77
C LYS A 360 -19.93 20.72 -25.82
N THR A 361 -18.62 20.58 -25.95
CA THR A 361 -17.80 19.76 -25.05
C THR A 361 -17.89 20.22 -23.60
N GLN A 362 -17.91 21.52 -23.32
CA GLN A 362 -18.13 22.06 -21.96
C GLN A 362 -19.48 21.60 -21.37
N THR A 363 -20.53 21.53 -22.19
CA THR A 363 -21.83 21.00 -21.79
C THR A 363 -21.72 19.53 -21.37
N ALA A 364 -21.00 18.72 -22.14
CA ALA A 364 -20.75 17.32 -21.79
C ALA A 364 -19.94 17.18 -20.48
N PHE A 365 -18.90 17.99 -20.28
CA PHE A 365 -18.15 18.01 -19.01
C PHE A 365 -19.04 18.37 -17.81
N THR A 366 -19.95 19.32 -17.99
CA THR A 366 -20.88 19.76 -16.94
C THR A 366 -21.84 18.64 -16.55
N LEU A 367 -22.40 17.93 -17.53
CA LEU A 367 -23.25 16.76 -17.28
C LEU A 367 -22.45 15.63 -16.59
N ALA A 368 -21.26 15.32 -17.12
CA ALA A 368 -20.42 14.26 -16.62
C ALA A 368 -19.99 14.49 -15.17
N SER A 369 -19.62 15.71 -14.77
CA SER A 369 -19.16 15.98 -13.40
C SER A 369 -20.27 15.73 -12.35
N ILE A 370 -21.53 16.03 -12.67
CA ILE A 370 -22.67 15.80 -11.78
C ILE A 370 -23.04 14.32 -11.72
N ILE A 371 -23.09 13.64 -12.88
CA ILE A 371 -23.39 12.20 -12.95
C ILE A 371 -22.31 11.39 -12.22
N LEU A 372 -21.04 11.69 -12.48
CA LEU A 372 -19.90 11.01 -11.84
C LEU A 372 -19.92 11.19 -10.32
N LEU A 373 -20.24 12.39 -9.82
CA LEU A 373 -20.39 12.64 -8.39
C LEU A 373 -21.43 11.70 -7.76
N VAL A 374 -22.63 11.60 -8.34
CA VAL A 374 -23.71 10.77 -7.80
C VAL A 374 -23.33 9.28 -7.83
N ILE A 375 -22.80 8.79 -8.96
CA ILE A 375 -22.33 7.40 -9.08
C ILE A 375 -21.24 7.10 -8.04
N SER A 376 -20.34 8.05 -7.81
CA SER A 376 -19.23 7.88 -6.87
C SER A 376 -19.68 7.74 -5.43
N VAL A 377 -20.65 8.57 -5.01
CA VAL A 377 -21.25 8.49 -3.66
C VAL A 377 -21.98 7.16 -3.48
N LEU A 378 -22.73 6.71 -4.50
CA LEU A 378 -23.41 5.41 -4.46
C LEU A 378 -22.42 4.25 -4.31
N ASN A 379 -21.39 4.17 -5.16
CA ASN A 379 -20.40 3.09 -5.07
C ASN A 379 -19.64 3.10 -3.74
N ALA A 380 -19.25 4.29 -3.24
CA ALA A 380 -18.47 4.37 -2.01
C ALA A 380 -19.24 3.97 -0.75
N PHE A 381 -20.56 4.23 -0.70
CA PHE A 381 -21.36 4.05 0.52
C PHE A 381 -22.41 2.95 0.45
N VAL A 382 -22.99 2.65 -0.72
CA VAL A 382 -24.01 1.61 -0.89
C VAL A 382 -23.35 0.25 -1.16
N PHE A 383 -22.39 0.23 -2.09
CA PHE A 383 -21.69 -1.00 -2.48
C PHE A 383 -20.39 -1.15 -1.69
N ARG A 384 -20.53 -1.40 -0.38
CA ARG A 384 -19.40 -1.72 0.51
C ARG A 384 -19.16 -3.23 0.44
N ASP A 385 -18.05 -3.64 -0.15
CA ASP A 385 -17.68 -5.06 -0.22
C ASP A 385 -17.04 -5.54 1.09
N GLY A 386 -17.12 -6.84 1.34
CA GLY A 386 -16.61 -7.52 2.54
C GLY A 386 -15.17 -8.05 2.42
N TYR A 387 -14.27 -7.35 1.72
CA TYR A 387 -12.85 -7.75 1.52
C TYR A 387 -11.96 -7.68 2.78
N GLY A 388 -12.55 -7.85 3.97
CA GLY A 388 -11.84 -7.93 5.24
C GLY A 388 -11.37 -6.58 5.80
N SER A 389 -10.45 -6.64 6.77
CA SER A 389 -9.79 -5.45 7.32
C SER A 389 -8.78 -4.89 6.30
N ILE A 390 -8.41 -3.63 6.49
CA ILE A 390 -7.42 -2.96 5.65
C ILE A 390 -6.30 -2.47 6.56
N ASN A 391 -5.04 -2.68 6.17
CA ASN A 391 -3.90 -2.20 6.94
C ASN A 391 -3.56 -0.73 6.61
N ASN A 392 -2.57 -0.18 7.33
CA ASN A 392 -2.05 1.18 7.14
C ASN A 392 -1.46 1.50 5.75
N LEU A 393 -1.22 0.49 4.91
CA LEU A 393 -0.81 0.62 3.49
C LEU A 393 -1.97 0.55 2.51
N LEU A 394 -3.20 0.42 3.03
CA LEU A 394 -4.42 0.22 2.28
C LEU A 394 -4.46 -1.15 1.56
N VAL A 395 -3.87 -2.18 2.16
CA VAL A 395 -3.93 -3.56 1.66
C VAL A 395 -5.02 -4.32 2.42
N PHE A 396 -5.94 -4.94 1.68
CA PHE A 396 -7.02 -5.78 2.20
C PHE A 396 -6.53 -7.14 2.69
N SER A 397 -7.08 -7.61 3.81
CA SER A 397 -6.77 -8.91 4.40
C SER A 397 -7.36 -10.08 3.59
N ASP A 398 -8.45 -9.85 2.84
CA ASP A 398 -9.10 -10.87 2.01
C ASP A 398 -9.44 -10.30 0.63
N ALA A 399 -8.40 -10.15 -0.20
CA ALA A 399 -8.54 -9.68 -1.58
C ALA A 399 -9.28 -10.69 -2.49
N GLY A 400 -9.43 -11.95 -2.07
CA GLY A 400 -10.16 -12.99 -2.82
C GLY A 400 -11.64 -12.62 -3.03
N LYS A 401 -12.22 -11.90 -2.07
CA LYS A 401 -13.60 -11.38 -2.12
C LYS A 401 -13.84 -10.21 -3.07
N LEU A 402 -12.80 -9.73 -3.76
CA LEU A 402 -12.98 -8.80 -4.90
C LEU A 402 -13.57 -9.48 -6.14
N ARG A 403 -13.73 -10.81 -6.13
CA ARG A 403 -14.42 -11.55 -7.19
C ARG A 403 -15.91 -11.59 -6.89
N HIS A 404 -16.68 -10.88 -7.71
CA HIS A 404 -18.13 -10.81 -7.57
C HIS A 404 -18.84 -11.78 -8.51
N SER A 405 -20.01 -12.24 -8.09
CA SER A 405 -20.93 -12.98 -8.95
C SER A 405 -21.46 -12.09 -10.07
N LEU A 406 -21.88 -12.70 -11.19
CA LEU A 406 -22.48 -11.97 -12.29
C LEU A 406 -23.72 -11.18 -11.85
N SER A 407 -24.52 -11.72 -10.92
CA SER A 407 -25.69 -11.03 -10.35
C SER A 407 -25.33 -9.74 -9.63
N GLU A 408 -24.29 -9.75 -8.78
CA GLU A 408 -23.85 -8.55 -8.06
C GLU A 408 -23.35 -7.48 -9.03
N ILE A 409 -22.60 -7.88 -10.05
CA ILE A 409 -22.12 -6.99 -11.11
C ILE A 409 -23.31 -6.37 -11.84
N LEU A 410 -24.29 -7.16 -12.27
CA LEU A 410 -25.48 -6.67 -12.98
C LEU A 410 -26.33 -5.75 -12.12
N ILE A 411 -26.50 -6.04 -10.83
CA ILE A 411 -27.22 -5.17 -9.88
C ILE A 411 -26.49 -3.83 -9.73
N ASN A 412 -25.17 -3.85 -9.50
CA ASN A 412 -24.37 -2.64 -9.40
C ASN A 412 -24.48 -1.79 -10.67
N LEU A 413 -24.27 -2.39 -11.84
CA LEU A 413 -24.38 -1.71 -13.14
C LEU A 413 -25.78 -1.14 -13.39
N SER A 414 -26.84 -1.87 -13.00
CA SER A 414 -28.22 -1.41 -13.15
C SER A 414 -28.50 -0.20 -12.27
N ILE A 415 -28.10 -0.23 -11.00
CA ILE A 415 -28.33 0.86 -10.05
C ILE A 415 -27.59 2.13 -10.48
N ILE A 416 -26.31 2.04 -10.86
CA ILE A 416 -25.56 3.21 -11.32
C ILE A 416 -26.14 3.78 -12.63
N THR A 417 -26.66 2.92 -13.52
CA THR A 417 -27.29 3.33 -14.77
C THR A 417 -28.59 4.08 -14.51
N VAL A 418 -29.46 3.53 -13.65
CA VAL A 418 -30.71 4.17 -13.23
C VAL A 418 -30.42 5.53 -12.57
N ALA A 419 -29.44 5.59 -11.68
CA ALA A 419 -29.03 6.84 -11.05
C ALA A 419 -28.55 7.88 -12.08
N GLY A 420 -27.73 7.48 -13.04
CA GLY A 420 -27.28 8.34 -14.14
C GLY A 420 -28.43 8.88 -14.99
N ILE A 421 -29.42 8.04 -15.31
CA ILE A 421 -30.62 8.42 -16.06
C ILE A 421 -31.47 9.42 -15.25
N LEU A 422 -31.68 9.18 -13.95
CA LEU A 422 -32.43 10.09 -13.08
C LEU A 422 -31.75 11.47 -12.99
N VAL A 423 -30.43 11.51 -12.82
CA VAL A 423 -29.67 12.77 -12.85
C VAL A 423 -29.82 13.45 -14.20
N PHE A 424 -29.73 12.71 -15.30
CA PHE A 424 -29.94 13.27 -16.64
C PHE A 424 -31.33 13.89 -16.79
N ILE A 425 -32.39 13.21 -16.32
CA ILE A 425 -33.77 13.72 -16.31
C ILE A 425 -33.86 15.03 -15.53
N VAL A 426 -33.28 15.10 -14.33
CA VAL A 426 -33.25 16.31 -13.50
C VAL A 426 -32.56 17.48 -14.21
N LEU A 427 -31.47 17.21 -14.92
CA LEU A 427 -30.72 18.22 -15.68
C LEU A 427 -31.43 18.62 -16.98
N TYR A 428 -32.23 17.73 -17.55
CA TYR A 428 -32.99 17.98 -18.77
C TYR A 428 -34.15 18.95 -18.54
N PHE A 429 -34.93 18.76 -17.48
CA PHE A 429 -36.11 19.58 -17.17
C PHE A 429 -35.75 20.88 -16.44
N ASP A 430 -36.03 22.03 -17.06
CA ASP A 430 -35.75 23.37 -16.52
C ASP A 430 -36.33 23.61 -15.12
N SER A 431 -37.53 23.08 -14.83
CA SER A 431 -38.20 23.19 -13.54
C SER A 431 -37.43 22.54 -12.39
N LEU A 432 -36.68 21.45 -12.68
CA LEU A 432 -35.87 20.72 -11.71
C LEU A 432 -34.43 21.22 -11.70
N ARG A 433 -33.87 21.53 -12.88
CA ARG A 433 -32.49 21.98 -13.06
C ARG A 433 -32.14 23.19 -12.19
N LYS A 434 -33.07 24.12 -11.97
CA LYS A 434 -32.85 25.33 -11.15
C LYS A 434 -32.43 25.02 -9.70
N TYR A 435 -32.79 23.85 -9.17
CA TYR A 435 -32.44 23.44 -7.80
C TYR A 435 -31.07 22.76 -7.68
N VAL A 436 -30.48 22.33 -8.79
CA VAL A 436 -29.24 21.55 -8.81
C VAL A 436 -28.07 22.30 -8.17
N SER A 437 -27.94 23.61 -8.42
CA SER A 437 -26.88 24.40 -7.79
C SER A 437 -27.02 24.47 -6.27
N ALA A 438 -28.25 24.54 -5.74
CA ALA A 438 -28.49 24.52 -4.31
C ALA A 438 -28.13 23.15 -3.72
N ALA A 439 -28.55 22.06 -4.36
CA ALA A 439 -28.22 20.70 -3.94
C ALA A 439 -26.71 20.45 -3.91
N LEU A 440 -25.96 20.88 -4.93
CA LEU A 440 -24.50 20.75 -4.97
C LEU A 440 -23.82 21.52 -3.83
N LYS A 441 -24.29 22.72 -3.49
CA LYS A 441 -23.76 23.49 -2.35
C LYS A 441 -24.00 22.78 -1.02
N ILE A 442 -25.19 22.20 -0.83
CA ILE A 442 -25.51 21.39 0.36
C ILE A 442 -24.55 20.21 0.45
N ILE A 443 -24.35 19.46 -0.64
CA ILE A 443 -23.42 18.33 -0.69
C ILE A 443 -21.99 18.75 -0.31
N ILE A 444 -21.51 19.87 -0.86
CA ILE A 444 -20.17 20.40 -0.52
C ILE A 444 -20.06 20.69 0.99
N VAL A 445 -21.06 21.35 1.57
CA VAL A 445 -21.10 21.64 3.02
C VAL A 445 -21.13 20.35 3.84
N SER A 446 -21.97 19.37 3.47
CA SER A 446 -22.04 18.08 4.14
C SER A 446 -20.70 17.33 4.11
N PHE A 447 -19.99 17.36 2.98
CA PHE A 447 -18.67 16.77 2.85
C PHE A 447 -17.64 17.44 3.77
N PHE A 448 -17.64 18.78 3.87
CA PHE A 448 -16.78 19.47 4.83
C PHE A 448 -17.11 19.09 6.28
N VAL A 449 -18.39 18.98 6.64
CA VAL A 449 -18.81 18.56 7.99
C VAL A 449 -18.30 17.16 8.32
N ILE A 450 -18.45 16.19 7.40
CA ILE A 450 -17.92 14.83 7.59
C ILE A 450 -16.41 14.86 7.81
N THR A 451 -15.66 15.58 6.97
CA THR A 451 -14.20 15.71 7.12
C THR A 451 -13.80 16.31 8.47
N VAL A 452 -14.52 17.32 8.95
CA VAL A 452 -14.26 17.93 10.27
C VAL A 452 -14.54 16.95 11.40
N ILE A 453 -15.67 16.24 11.37
CA ILE A 453 -16.01 15.23 12.39
C ILE A 453 -14.93 14.14 12.44
N SER A 454 -14.57 13.56 11.29
CA SER A 454 -13.51 12.56 11.19
C SER A 454 -12.17 13.10 11.69
N SER A 455 -11.83 14.35 11.38
CA SER A 455 -10.60 15.01 11.87
C SER A 455 -10.60 15.19 13.39
N ILE A 456 -11.74 15.51 13.99
CA ILE A 456 -11.85 15.60 15.46
C ILE A 456 -11.60 14.23 16.10
N THR A 457 -12.15 13.14 15.54
CA THR A 457 -11.88 11.77 16.00
C THR A 457 -10.40 11.45 15.93
N ILE A 458 -9.76 11.69 14.78
CA ILE A 458 -8.31 11.46 14.58
C ILE A 458 -7.49 12.21 15.63
N TYR A 459 -7.78 13.50 15.82
CA TYR A 459 -7.04 14.33 16.77
C TYR A 459 -7.18 13.82 18.20
N ARG A 460 -8.39 13.43 18.62
CA ARG A 460 -8.65 12.92 19.98
C ARG A 460 -7.84 11.66 20.25
N GLU A 461 -7.92 10.66 19.38
CA GLU A 461 -7.22 9.38 19.54
C GLU A 461 -5.70 9.56 19.56
N VAL A 462 -5.15 10.33 18.62
CA VAL A 462 -3.70 10.61 18.57
C VAL A 462 -3.23 11.40 19.79
N LYS A 463 -4.04 12.31 20.31
CA LYS A 463 -3.71 13.04 21.54
C LYS A 463 -3.67 12.10 22.75
N THR A 464 -4.64 11.20 22.88
CA THR A 464 -4.68 10.19 23.95
C THR A 464 -3.42 9.33 23.91
N MET A 465 -3.04 8.82 22.73
CA MET A 465 -1.80 8.04 22.56
C MET A 465 -0.55 8.83 22.96
N ASN A 466 -0.39 10.07 22.48
CA ASN A 466 0.79 10.87 22.80
C ASN A 466 0.90 11.18 24.31
N LEU A 467 -0.22 11.34 25.00
CA LEU A 467 -0.25 11.50 26.45
C LEU A 467 0.16 10.20 27.13
N ALA A 468 -0.33 9.05 26.65
CA ALA A 468 0.07 7.74 27.14
C ALA A 468 1.58 7.47 26.96
N THR A 469 2.14 7.71 25.78
CA THR A 469 3.58 7.51 25.51
C THR A 469 4.46 8.39 26.40
N LYS A 470 4.04 9.63 26.69
CA LYS A 470 4.78 10.55 27.57
C LYS A 470 4.68 10.20 29.06
N SER A 471 3.71 9.37 29.46
CA SER A 471 3.49 9.01 30.86
C SER A 471 4.45 7.92 31.38
N VAL A 472 5.20 7.28 30.48
CA VAL A 472 6.20 6.26 30.81
C VAL A 472 7.60 6.83 30.55
N SER A 473 8.53 6.57 31.46
CA SER A 473 9.96 6.82 31.26
C SER A 473 10.44 6.05 30.02
N THR A 474 10.78 6.75 28.94
CA THR A 474 11.36 6.14 27.73
C THR A 474 12.87 6.41 27.69
N PRO A 475 13.71 5.59 28.36
CA PRO A 475 15.13 5.60 28.06
C PRO A 475 15.37 5.28 26.57
N ASP A 476 16.52 5.71 26.05
CA ASP A 476 16.86 5.57 24.62
C ASP A 476 16.83 4.10 24.17
N LYS A 477 17.25 3.20 25.07
CA LYS A 477 17.31 1.74 24.90
C LYS A 477 16.14 1.04 25.60
N ALA A 478 15.55 0.05 24.91
CA ALA A 478 14.41 -0.71 25.44
C ALA A 478 14.80 -1.76 26.49
N TYR A 479 15.98 -2.35 26.39
CA TYR A 479 16.38 -3.53 27.15
C TYR A 479 17.59 -3.24 28.03
N ARG A 480 17.59 -3.80 29.25
CA ARG A 480 18.77 -3.81 30.11
C ARG A 480 19.28 -5.23 30.29
N VAL A 481 20.59 -5.41 30.14
CA VAL A 481 21.24 -6.71 30.28
C VAL A 481 22.35 -6.60 31.31
N SER A 482 22.25 -7.38 32.37
CA SER A 482 23.21 -7.42 33.46
C SER A 482 24.45 -8.23 33.08
N LYS A 483 25.63 -7.67 33.32
CA LYS A 483 26.89 -8.43 33.20
C LYS A 483 27.23 -9.24 34.44
N THR A 484 26.76 -8.82 35.62
CA THR A 484 27.13 -9.46 36.90
C THR A 484 25.95 -10.07 37.66
N GLY A 485 24.71 -9.60 37.41
CA GLY A 485 23.48 -10.15 37.97
C GLY A 485 22.85 -11.21 37.08
N LYS A 486 21.64 -11.66 37.44
CA LYS A 486 20.82 -12.58 36.64
C LYS A 486 20.05 -11.83 35.56
N ASN A 487 19.92 -12.45 34.39
CA ASN A 487 19.06 -11.98 33.30
C ASN A 487 17.96 -13.00 33.03
N ILE A 488 16.73 -12.52 32.85
CA ILE A 488 15.61 -13.33 32.38
C ILE A 488 15.11 -12.72 31.07
N PHE A 489 15.00 -13.52 30.04
CA PHE A 489 14.39 -13.13 28.77
C PHE A 489 13.15 -13.98 28.53
N ILE A 490 12.03 -13.33 28.23
CA ILE A 490 10.81 -13.99 27.79
C ILE A 490 10.51 -13.49 26.39
N PHE A 491 10.75 -14.35 25.39
CA PHE A 491 10.37 -14.11 24.01
C PHE A 491 8.97 -14.69 23.78
N MET A 492 7.98 -13.82 23.62
CA MET A 492 6.70 -14.22 23.05
C MET A 492 6.78 -14.00 21.54
N LEU A 493 6.90 -15.09 20.79
CA LEU A 493 6.85 -15.07 19.33
C LEU A 493 5.43 -15.48 18.91
N ASP A 494 4.62 -14.51 18.49
CA ASP A 494 3.18 -14.72 18.24
C ASP A 494 2.97 -15.78 17.14
N ARG A 495 2.19 -16.83 17.42
CA ARG A 495 2.05 -18.03 16.56
C ARG A 495 3.33 -18.82 16.27
N SER A 496 4.33 -18.77 17.16
CA SER A 496 5.44 -19.72 17.07
C SER A 496 5.01 -21.10 17.52
N MET A 497 5.38 -22.13 16.75
CA MET A 497 4.83 -23.49 16.88
C MET A 497 5.93 -24.56 16.93
N ASN A 498 5.70 -25.60 17.75
CA ASN A 498 6.61 -26.74 17.90
C ASN A 498 6.94 -27.45 16.56
N PHE A 499 6.00 -27.47 15.61
CA PHE A 499 6.09 -28.23 14.35
C PHE A 499 7.27 -27.85 13.46
N PHE A 500 7.82 -26.65 13.64
CA PHE A 500 8.90 -26.10 12.82
C PHE A 500 10.28 -26.24 13.45
N ILE A 501 10.37 -26.57 14.75
CA ILE A 501 11.65 -26.59 15.46
C ILE A 501 12.61 -27.64 14.88
N ASP A 502 12.14 -28.88 14.66
CA ASP A 502 12.96 -29.93 14.08
C ASP A 502 13.53 -29.54 12.70
N PRO A 503 12.70 -29.14 11.70
CA PRO A 503 13.21 -28.64 10.42
C PRO A 503 14.21 -27.48 10.54
N ILE A 504 13.97 -26.53 11.47
CA ILE A 504 14.84 -25.36 11.65
C ILE A 504 16.20 -25.80 12.21
N PHE A 505 16.25 -26.67 13.21
CA PHE A 505 17.50 -27.18 13.78
C PHE A 505 18.28 -28.08 12.82
N GLU A 506 17.59 -28.77 11.90
CA GLU A 506 18.22 -29.58 10.84
C GLU A 506 18.87 -28.73 9.74
N THR A 507 18.40 -27.49 9.53
CA THR A 507 18.78 -26.68 8.36
C THR A 507 19.54 -25.40 8.69
N SER A 508 19.34 -24.82 9.87
CA SER A 508 19.96 -23.56 10.29
C SER A 508 21.16 -23.80 11.20
N GLU A 509 22.36 -23.68 10.64
CA GLU A 509 23.61 -23.86 11.39
C GLU A 509 23.76 -22.90 12.57
N ILE A 510 23.31 -21.65 12.40
CA ILE A 510 23.34 -20.67 13.49
C ILE A 510 22.37 -21.04 14.62
N VAL A 511 21.15 -21.49 14.31
CA VAL A 511 20.19 -21.89 15.36
C VAL A 511 20.75 -23.08 16.12
N LYS A 512 21.19 -24.12 15.40
CA LYS A 512 21.78 -25.33 15.98
C LYS A 512 22.97 -25.04 16.90
N LYS A 513 23.85 -24.11 16.49
CA LYS A 513 25.02 -23.71 17.27
C LYS A 513 24.67 -22.85 18.47
N GLU A 514 23.72 -21.93 18.33
CA GLU A 514 23.51 -20.90 19.35
C GLU A 514 22.50 -21.29 20.43
N TYR A 515 21.60 -22.24 20.18
CA TYR A 515 20.57 -22.69 21.12
C TYR A 515 21.07 -23.74 22.15
N THR A 516 22.29 -23.57 22.67
CA THR A 516 22.86 -24.51 23.64
C THR A 516 22.11 -24.49 24.99
N GLY A 517 21.92 -25.65 25.61
CA GLY A 517 21.27 -25.76 26.92
C GLY A 517 19.75 -25.58 26.94
N PHE A 518 19.11 -25.40 25.77
CA PHE A 518 17.64 -25.33 25.69
C PHE A 518 16.98 -26.71 25.89
N THR A 519 15.79 -26.67 26.49
CA THR A 519 14.83 -27.77 26.55
C THR A 519 13.55 -27.35 25.84
N LEU A 520 13.13 -28.13 24.84
CA LEU A 520 11.86 -28.00 24.12
C LEU A 520 10.79 -28.83 24.83
N PHE A 521 9.67 -28.21 25.20
CA PHE A 521 8.51 -28.90 25.76
C PHE A 521 7.52 -29.22 24.63
N GLU A 522 7.57 -30.44 24.12
CA GLU A 522 6.80 -30.84 22.93
C GLU A 522 5.30 -31.01 23.23
N ASN A 523 4.96 -31.39 24.45
CA ASN A 523 3.59 -31.58 24.93
C ASN A 523 3.06 -30.31 25.60
N ALA A 524 2.78 -29.27 24.80
CA ALA A 524 2.37 -27.94 25.26
C ALA A 524 1.00 -27.53 24.71
N ILE A 525 0.22 -26.80 25.52
CA ILE A 525 -1.10 -26.28 25.13
C ILE A 525 -1.29 -24.79 25.49
N ALA A 526 -1.96 -24.06 24.60
CA ALA A 526 -2.45 -22.71 24.79
C ALA A 526 -3.89 -22.69 25.34
N PHE A 527 -4.31 -21.55 25.90
CA PHE A 527 -5.67 -21.38 26.44
C PHE A 527 -6.66 -20.80 25.43
N GLY A 528 -6.22 -20.36 24.26
CA GLY A 528 -7.10 -20.02 23.16
C GLY A 528 -6.41 -19.97 21.79
N SER A 529 -7.20 -19.95 20.73
CA SER A 529 -6.74 -19.98 19.33
C SER A 529 -6.36 -18.60 18.77
N THR A 530 -6.42 -17.57 19.61
CA THR A 530 -6.07 -16.18 19.29
C THR A 530 -5.33 -15.53 20.47
N THR A 531 -4.50 -14.55 20.16
CA THR A 531 -3.66 -13.81 21.13
C THR A 531 -4.45 -13.31 22.35
N ASN A 532 -5.61 -12.69 22.15
CA ASN A 532 -6.43 -12.12 23.22
C ASN A 532 -6.93 -13.15 24.25
N PHE A 533 -7.12 -14.41 23.86
CA PHE A 533 -7.53 -15.48 24.77
C PHE A 533 -6.34 -16.09 25.52
N SER A 534 -5.15 -16.10 24.92
CA SER A 534 -3.99 -16.80 25.47
C SER A 534 -3.03 -15.92 26.26
N THR A 535 -2.76 -14.68 25.82
CA THR A 535 -1.75 -13.82 26.46
C THR A 535 -2.01 -13.53 27.94
N PRO A 536 -3.27 -13.39 28.43
CA PRO A 536 -3.49 -13.22 29.86
C PRO A 536 -2.93 -14.38 30.69
N SER A 537 -3.15 -15.62 30.25
CA SER A 537 -2.62 -16.80 30.93
C SER A 537 -1.09 -16.91 30.83
N LEU A 538 -0.52 -16.52 29.69
CA LEU A 538 0.93 -16.55 29.45
C LEU A 538 1.69 -15.65 30.43
N PHE A 539 1.22 -14.43 30.65
CA PHE A 539 1.88 -13.48 31.54
C PHE A 539 1.39 -13.54 33.00
N GLY A 540 0.11 -13.89 33.20
CA GLY A 540 -0.54 -13.88 34.50
C GLY A 540 -0.58 -15.23 35.21
N GLY A 541 -0.42 -16.34 34.49
CA GLY A 541 -0.52 -17.70 35.03
C GLY A 541 -1.96 -18.20 35.13
N TYR A 542 -2.18 -19.25 35.93
CA TYR A 542 -3.45 -19.97 35.97
C TYR A 542 -4.63 -19.14 36.49
N GLU A 543 -4.38 -18.06 37.25
CA GLU A 543 -5.44 -17.15 37.70
C GLU A 543 -6.05 -16.33 36.56
N TYR A 544 -5.40 -16.28 35.38
CA TYR A 544 -5.82 -15.50 34.22
C TYR A 544 -6.08 -16.38 32.99
N THR A 545 -6.45 -17.64 33.19
CA THR A 545 -7.03 -18.44 32.10
C THR A 545 -8.37 -17.83 31.67
N PRO A 546 -8.83 -18.05 30.42
CA PRO A 546 -10.14 -17.55 29.98
C PRO A 546 -11.27 -17.89 30.94
N GLU A 547 -11.27 -19.13 31.46
CA GLU A 547 -12.24 -19.57 32.46
C GLU A 547 -12.18 -18.73 33.75
N ASN A 548 -10.99 -18.45 34.28
CA ASN A 548 -10.86 -17.70 35.53
C ASN A 548 -11.06 -16.19 35.34
N ILE A 549 -10.76 -15.65 34.16
CA ILE A 549 -11.13 -14.29 33.77
C ILE A 549 -12.64 -14.15 33.72
N ASP A 550 -13.35 -15.07 33.06
CA ASP A 550 -14.81 -14.99 32.91
C ASP A 550 -15.57 -15.17 34.24
N LYS A 551 -14.96 -15.83 35.24
CA LYS A 551 -15.51 -15.91 36.61
C LYS A 551 -15.57 -14.56 37.33
N ARG A 552 -14.71 -13.60 36.97
CA ARG A 552 -14.70 -12.22 37.51
C ARG A 552 -15.64 -11.33 36.70
N SER A 553 -16.94 -11.64 36.70
CA SER A 553 -17.93 -11.01 35.80
C SER A 553 -18.30 -9.56 36.15
N ASP A 554 -17.94 -9.11 37.34
CA ASP A 554 -18.15 -7.76 37.87
C ASP A 554 -17.06 -6.75 37.47
N GLU A 555 -15.98 -7.23 36.85
CA GLU A 555 -14.84 -6.43 36.40
C GLU A 555 -14.76 -6.39 34.87
N LEU A 556 -14.29 -5.26 34.33
CA LEU A 556 -14.11 -5.12 32.89
C LEU A 556 -13.02 -6.07 32.38
N LEU A 557 -13.26 -6.62 31.21
CA LEU A 557 -12.35 -7.55 30.55
C LEU A 557 -10.99 -6.87 30.25
N VAL A 558 -11.03 -5.60 29.84
CA VAL A 558 -9.81 -4.79 29.61
C VAL A 558 -8.98 -4.62 30.88
N ASP A 559 -9.60 -4.44 32.05
CA ASP A 559 -8.89 -4.29 33.33
C ASP A 559 -8.22 -5.60 33.73
N LYS A 560 -8.91 -6.73 33.56
CA LYS A 560 -8.37 -8.08 33.82
C LYS A 560 -7.24 -8.45 32.87
N HIS A 561 -7.35 -8.08 31.59
CA HIS A 561 -6.28 -8.26 30.61
C HIS A 561 -5.04 -7.45 30.98
N ASN A 562 -5.24 -6.16 31.32
CA ASN A 562 -4.16 -5.27 31.76
C ASN A 562 -3.50 -5.76 33.06
N GLU A 563 -4.29 -6.27 34.01
CA GLU A 563 -3.81 -6.88 35.25
C GLU A 563 -2.92 -8.10 34.95
N ALA A 564 -3.40 -9.01 34.10
CA ALA A 564 -2.67 -10.21 33.70
C ALA A 564 -1.29 -9.90 33.08
N LEU A 565 -1.25 -8.97 32.12
CA LEU A 565 0.00 -8.51 31.49
C LEU A 565 0.92 -7.77 32.47
N SER A 566 0.39 -7.26 33.58
CA SER A 566 1.15 -6.56 34.61
C SER A 566 1.74 -7.48 35.68
N VAL A 567 1.37 -8.77 35.75
CA VAL A 567 1.80 -9.71 36.80
C VAL A 567 3.32 -9.80 36.90
N LEU A 568 4.01 -10.28 35.85
CA LEU A 568 5.47 -10.39 35.87
C LEU A 568 6.16 -9.03 35.97
N PRO A 569 5.79 -8.00 35.17
CA PRO A 569 6.47 -6.73 35.25
C PRO A 569 6.38 -6.07 36.64
N ARG A 570 5.20 -6.11 37.27
CA ARG A 570 4.99 -5.60 38.63
C ARG A 570 5.82 -6.39 39.64
N LEU A 571 5.75 -7.72 39.58
CA LEU A 571 6.44 -8.62 40.51
C LEU A 571 7.94 -8.31 40.58
N PHE A 572 8.58 -8.21 39.43
CA PHE A 572 10.01 -7.95 39.37
C PHE A 572 10.37 -6.48 39.69
N SER A 573 9.53 -5.52 39.27
CA SER A 573 9.75 -4.10 39.54
C SER A 573 9.70 -3.79 41.04
N GLU A 574 8.75 -4.38 41.78
CA GLU A 574 8.61 -4.24 43.23
C GLU A 574 9.74 -4.94 44.03
N ASN A 575 10.53 -5.80 43.38
CA ASN A 575 11.63 -6.56 43.98
C ASN A 575 13.02 -6.13 43.48
N ASN A 576 13.18 -4.86 43.07
CA ASN A 576 14.45 -4.24 42.65
C ASN A 576 15.12 -4.84 41.38
N TRP A 577 14.35 -5.48 40.50
CA TRP A 577 14.86 -5.85 39.17
C TRP A 577 14.65 -4.71 38.18
N SER A 578 15.55 -4.59 37.20
CA SER A 578 15.25 -3.78 36.01
C SER A 578 14.30 -4.55 35.11
N VAL A 579 13.16 -3.95 34.80
CA VAL A 579 12.11 -4.59 34.00
C VAL A 579 11.96 -3.86 32.68
N SER A 580 11.97 -4.62 31.59
CA SER A 580 11.67 -4.14 30.25
C SER A 580 10.52 -4.95 29.64
N PHE A 581 9.58 -4.29 28.96
CA PHE A 581 8.49 -4.95 28.25
C PHE A 581 8.20 -4.24 26.92
N THR A 582 8.47 -4.90 25.79
CA THR A 582 8.20 -4.37 24.46
C THR A 582 6.98 -5.01 23.80
N ASP A 583 6.23 -4.18 23.07
CA ASP A 583 5.03 -4.55 22.30
C ASP A 583 4.01 -5.44 23.05
N PRO A 584 3.59 -5.08 24.29
CA PRO A 584 2.69 -5.89 25.12
C PRO A 584 1.34 -6.12 24.43
N SER A 585 1.07 -7.34 23.96
CA SER A 585 -0.06 -7.66 23.08
C SER A 585 -1.39 -7.14 23.62
N TRP A 586 -2.04 -6.28 22.84
CA TRP A 586 -3.36 -5.74 23.13
C TRP A 586 -3.49 -5.03 24.48
N LEU A 587 -2.42 -4.43 25.02
CA LEU A 587 -2.52 -3.63 26.24
C LEU A 587 -3.55 -2.51 26.05
N ASN A 588 -4.53 -2.45 26.96
CA ASN A 588 -5.74 -1.62 26.87
C ASN A 588 -6.63 -1.90 25.64
N TYR A 589 -6.59 -3.13 25.10
CA TYR A 589 -7.24 -3.53 23.83
C TYR A 589 -7.02 -2.54 22.68
N SER A 590 -5.79 -2.07 22.55
CA SER A 590 -5.37 -1.18 21.47
C SER A 590 -4.47 -1.90 20.46
N TRP A 591 -4.61 -1.54 19.18
CA TRP A 591 -3.76 -2.05 18.08
C TRP A 591 -2.28 -1.72 18.28
N ILE A 592 -1.99 -0.49 18.71
CA ILE A 592 -0.68 -0.12 19.24
C ILE A 592 -0.82 -0.12 20.76
N PRO A 593 -0.11 -0.98 21.49
CA PRO A 593 -0.30 -1.13 22.93
C PRO A 593 -0.20 0.19 23.71
N ASP A 594 -1.17 0.46 24.57
CA ASP A 594 -1.19 1.65 25.42
C ASP A 594 -0.32 1.43 26.66
N LEU A 595 0.93 1.89 26.58
CA LEU A 595 1.93 1.67 27.62
C LEU A 595 1.65 2.43 28.93
N SER A 596 0.68 3.35 28.97
CA SER A 596 0.36 4.12 30.18
C SER A 596 -0.09 3.25 31.35
N VAL A 597 -0.58 2.04 31.09
CA VAL A 597 -0.89 1.03 32.12
C VAL A 597 0.32 0.75 33.04
N PHE A 598 1.53 0.88 32.50
CA PHE A 598 2.77 0.66 33.25
C PHE A 598 3.33 1.91 33.94
N SER A 599 2.71 3.10 33.80
CA SER A 599 3.24 4.35 34.38
C SER A 599 3.33 4.33 35.91
N LYS A 600 2.60 3.42 36.56
CA LYS A 600 2.58 3.20 38.02
C LYS A 600 3.72 2.29 38.51
N TYR A 601 4.51 1.71 37.62
CA TYR A 601 5.60 0.79 37.94
C TYR A 601 6.93 1.33 37.42
N ASN A 602 8.04 0.91 38.03
CA ASN A 602 9.38 1.24 37.54
C ASN A 602 9.78 0.24 36.44
N ILE A 603 9.26 0.47 35.23
CA ILE A 603 9.41 -0.40 34.06
C ILE A 603 9.82 0.44 32.84
N ILE A 604 10.65 -0.11 31.97
CA ILE A 604 10.89 0.39 30.62
C ILE A 604 9.91 -0.28 29.66
N ALA A 605 9.00 0.47 29.06
CA ALA A 605 8.10 -0.07 28.04
C ALA A 605 8.24 0.68 26.72
N LYS A 606 8.24 -0.03 25.59
CA LYS A 606 8.41 0.56 24.25
C LYS A 606 7.74 -0.30 23.18
N ASN A 607 7.03 0.32 22.24
CA ASN A 607 6.51 -0.37 21.06
C ASN A 607 7.53 -0.22 19.92
N ILE A 608 8.10 -1.34 19.47
CA ILE A 608 9.18 -1.42 18.46
C ILE A 608 8.67 -2.09 17.19
N ASP A 609 8.06 -3.26 17.33
CA ASP A 609 7.49 -4.04 16.25
C ASP A 609 6.30 -3.31 15.61
N GLY A 610 5.23 -3.07 16.37
CA GLY A 610 3.99 -2.48 15.81
C GLY A 610 4.19 -1.09 15.17
N ASN A 611 5.22 -0.36 15.61
CA ASN A 611 5.59 0.95 15.08
C ASN A 611 6.54 0.90 13.86
N GLY A 612 7.12 -0.26 13.54
CA GLY A 612 8.07 -0.41 12.44
C GLY A 612 9.33 0.43 12.61
N LEU A 613 9.86 0.53 13.84
CA LEU A 613 10.97 1.44 14.19
C LEU A 613 12.19 1.25 13.29
N TYR A 614 12.52 -0.01 12.96
CA TYR A 614 13.71 -0.39 12.21
C TYR A 614 13.45 -0.68 10.73
N THR A 615 12.19 -0.69 10.29
CA THR A 615 11.77 -1.16 8.96
C THR A 615 12.48 -0.41 7.84
N GLN A 616 12.53 0.91 7.93
CA GLN A 616 13.09 1.73 6.84
C GLN A 616 14.60 1.53 6.68
N ASP A 617 15.32 1.35 7.77
CA ASP A 617 16.77 1.14 7.68
C ASP A 617 17.06 -0.29 7.24
N PHE A 618 16.35 -1.27 7.80
CA PHE A 618 16.42 -2.67 7.38
C PHE A 618 16.15 -2.86 5.88
N LEU A 619 15.12 -2.19 5.34
CA LEU A 619 14.82 -2.25 3.90
C LEU A 619 15.95 -1.67 3.03
N LYS A 620 16.68 -0.65 3.50
CA LYS A 620 17.81 -0.06 2.74
C LYS A 620 19.05 -0.94 2.76
N THR A 621 19.31 -1.61 3.88
CA THR A 621 20.57 -2.33 4.10
C THR A 621 20.50 -3.79 3.70
N ASP A 622 19.36 -4.44 3.94
CA ASP A 622 19.30 -5.91 3.98
C ASP A 622 18.39 -6.52 2.92
N THR A 623 17.64 -5.71 2.16
CA THR A 623 16.83 -6.23 1.06
C THR A 623 17.51 -6.01 -0.29
N LYS A 624 17.23 -6.89 -1.27
CA LYS A 624 17.65 -6.70 -2.67
C LYS A 624 16.97 -5.49 -3.34
N VAL A 625 16.13 -4.75 -2.61
CA VAL A 625 15.45 -3.56 -3.10
C VAL A 625 16.41 -2.39 -3.01
N ILE A 626 16.85 -1.92 -4.18
CA ILE A 626 17.27 -0.53 -4.30
C ILE A 626 16.00 0.31 -4.15
N LEU A 627 15.58 0.62 -2.92
CA LEU A 627 14.62 1.68 -2.65
C LEU A 627 15.33 3.01 -2.97
N LYS A 628 15.43 3.32 -4.26
CA LYS A 628 15.98 4.59 -4.70
C LYS A 628 15.09 5.70 -4.16
N LYS A 629 15.75 6.63 -3.47
CA LYS A 629 15.35 7.79 -2.67
C LYS A 629 14.20 8.70 -3.17
N ASP A 630 13.48 8.39 -4.24
CA ASP A 630 12.52 9.30 -4.86
C ASP A 630 11.09 9.14 -4.33
N GLY A 631 10.92 9.43 -3.04
CA GLY A 631 9.84 10.26 -2.52
C GLY A 631 8.42 10.05 -3.05
N ILE A 632 7.92 8.82 -3.09
CA ILE A 632 6.49 8.55 -2.96
C ILE A 632 6.35 7.40 -1.96
N SER A 633 6.02 7.75 -0.72
CA SER A 633 5.68 6.78 0.32
C SER A 633 4.37 6.08 -0.07
N GLY A 634 4.24 4.78 0.18
CA GLY A 634 3.14 3.95 -0.31
C GLY A 634 1.78 4.54 0.02
N ILE A 635 1.60 4.98 1.27
CA ILE A 635 0.32 5.57 1.70
C ILE A 635 0.05 6.97 1.12
N ARG A 636 1.09 7.79 0.92
CA ARG A 636 0.96 9.14 0.32
C ARG A 636 0.50 9.08 -1.13
N ARG A 637 0.83 8.01 -1.86
CA ARG A 637 0.25 7.72 -3.18
C ARG A 637 -1.12 7.11 -3.04
N ASN A 638 -1.19 6.00 -2.31
CA ASN A 638 -2.30 5.08 -2.38
C ASN A 638 -3.58 5.68 -1.79
N MET A 639 -3.53 6.64 -0.87
CA MET A 639 -4.75 7.19 -0.29
C MET A 639 -5.72 7.79 -1.32
N LEU A 640 -5.21 8.55 -2.30
CA LEU A 640 -6.05 9.08 -3.37
C LEU A 640 -6.51 7.97 -4.34
N TYR A 641 -5.63 7.02 -4.66
CA TYR A 641 -5.96 5.88 -5.52
C TYR A 641 -6.98 4.92 -4.87
N PHE A 642 -6.90 4.70 -3.57
CA PHE A 642 -7.89 3.99 -2.78
C PHE A 642 -9.24 4.71 -2.84
N SER A 643 -9.23 6.04 -2.78
CA SER A 643 -10.46 6.82 -2.97
C SER A 643 -11.04 6.61 -4.38
N PHE A 644 -10.21 6.54 -5.42
CA PHE A 644 -10.66 6.13 -6.76
C PHE A 644 -11.23 4.70 -6.76
N PHE A 645 -10.54 3.73 -6.16
CA PHE A 645 -11.01 2.36 -6.01
C PHE A 645 -12.41 2.29 -5.38
N ARG A 646 -12.65 3.03 -4.29
CA ARG A 646 -13.94 3.05 -3.58
C ARG A 646 -15.10 3.52 -4.45
N ILE A 647 -14.85 4.40 -5.43
CA ILE A 647 -15.90 4.94 -6.30
C ILE A 647 -16.10 4.13 -7.59
N LEU A 648 -15.21 3.17 -7.88
CA LEU A 648 -15.33 2.33 -9.07
C LEU A 648 -16.49 1.33 -8.97
N PRO A 649 -17.10 0.95 -10.11
CA PRO A 649 -17.98 -0.22 -10.19
C PRO A 649 -17.26 -1.49 -9.72
N LEU A 650 -18.03 -2.46 -9.20
CA LEU A 650 -17.51 -3.66 -8.54
C LEU A 650 -16.45 -4.41 -9.36
N GLU A 651 -16.74 -4.71 -10.63
CA GLU A 651 -15.79 -5.47 -11.47
C GLU A 651 -14.50 -4.68 -11.77
N ALA A 652 -14.59 -3.34 -11.83
CA ALA A 652 -13.42 -2.51 -12.07
C ALA A 652 -12.50 -2.44 -10.85
N ARG A 653 -13.04 -2.59 -9.62
CA ARG A 653 -12.26 -2.63 -8.37
C ARG A 653 -11.24 -3.76 -8.38
N ARG A 654 -11.65 -4.96 -8.83
CA ARG A 654 -10.80 -6.15 -8.91
C ARG A 654 -9.55 -5.90 -9.74
N ILE A 655 -9.73 -5.33 -10.94
CA ILE A 655 -8.62 -5.00 -11.83
C ILE A 655 -7.78 -3.89 -11.20
N PHE A 656 -8.43 -2.82 -10.75
CA PHE A 656 -7.78 -1.62 -10.23
C PHE A 656 -6.93 -1.87 -8.98
N TYR A 657 -7.33 -2.76 -8.06
CA TYR A 657 -6.65 -2.95 -6.77
C TYR A 657 -5.19 -3.42 -6.90
N ALA A 658 -4.89 -4.31 -7.86
CA ALA A 658 -3.54 -4.82 -8.14
C ALA A 658 -2.74 -5.18 -6.87
N ASN A 659 -3.34 -5.92 -5.94
CA ASN A 659 -2.73 -6.36 -4.67
C ASN A 659 -2.16 -5.21 -3.82
N GLY A 660 -2.90 -4.11 -3.67
CA GLY A 660 -2.51 -2.97 -2.85
C GLY A 660 -1.72 -1.89 -3.59
N MET A 661 -1.39 -2.09 -4.87
CA MET A 661 -0.68 -1.09 -5.68
C MET A 661 -1.60 -0.06 -6.34
N TYR A 662 -2.91 -0.32 -6.39
CA TYR A 662 -3.94 0.54 -6.97
C TYR A 662 -3.55 1.22 -8.30
N ALA A 663 -3.93 0.57 -9.40
CA ALA A 663 -3.72 1.02 -10.78
C ALA A 663 -2.28 1.43 -11.10
N SER A 664 -1.34 0.69 -10.53
CA SER A 664 0.10 0.78 -10.81
C SER A 664 0.60 -0.54 -11.35
N VAL A 665 1.77 -0.49 -11.99
CA VAL A 665 2.49 -1.64 -12.50
C VAL A 665 3.85 -1.62 -11.82
N GLY A 666 4.08 -2.55 -10.90
CA GLY A 666 5.28 -2.54 -10.07
C GLY A 666 5.27 -3.68 -9.08
N LEU A 667 6.35 -3.80 -8.32
CA LEU A 667 6.39 -4.72 -7.19
C LEU A 667 5.36 -4.24 -6.15
N PRO A 668 4.56 -5.15 -5.55
CA PRO A 668 3.64 -4.80 -4.48
C PRO A 668 4.35 -3.98 -3.40
N ILE A 669 3.68 -2.99 -2.81
CA ILE A 669 4.16 -2.43 -1.55
C ILE A 669 4.02 -3.55 -0.54
N TYR A 670 5.15 -4.15 -0.19
CA TYR A 670 5.19 -5.37 0.62
C TYR A 670 4.63 -5.12 2.02
N SER A 671 4.12 -6.20 2.64
CA SER A 671 3.56 -6.20 3.98
C SER A 671 4.47 -5.45 4.95
N ALA A 672 4.04 -4.26 5.38
CA ALA A 672 4.70 -3.53 6.45
C ALA A 672 4.76 -4.37 7.74
N PRO A 673 3.70 -5.09 8.17
CA PRO A 673 3.75 -5.95 9.35
C PRO A 673 4.90 -6.98 9.35
N PHE A 674 5.10 -7.73 8.25
CA PHE A 674 6.21 -8.70 8.16
C PHE A 674 7.58 -8.02 8.34
N PHE A 675 7.84 -6.93 7.61
CA PHE A 675 9.13 -6.24 7.70
C PHE A 675 9.31 -5.47 9.01
N ASN A 676 8.23 -4.98 9.61
CA ASN A 676 8.21 -4.39 10.94
C ASN A 676 8.68 -5.41 11.98
N ALA A 677 8.00 -6.55 12.04
CA ALA A 677 8.33 -7.60 13.00
C ALA A 677 9.71 -8.20 12.74
N TYR A 678 10.06 -8.44 11.48
CA TYR A 678 11.36 -9.00 11.12
C TYR A 678 12.51 -8.04 11.46
N SER A 679 12.37 -6.76 11.11
CA SER A 679 13.40 -5.77 11.43
C SER A 679 13.52 -5.51 12.93
N ALA A 680 12.41 -5.52 13.68
CA ALA A 680 12.45 -5.39 15.13
C ALA A 680 13.26 -6.51 15.78
N LEU A 681 13.03 -7.76 15.37
CA LEU A 681 13.71 -8.94 15.92
C LEU A 681 15.19 -9.00 15.50
N GLU A 682 15.53 -8.63 14.26
CA GLU A 682 16.92 -8.54 13.78
C GLU A 682 17.74 -7.43 14.46
N ASN A 683 17.09 -6.43 15.07
CA ASN A 683 17.75 -5.25 15.63
C ASN A 683 17.67 -5.16 17.17
N ILE A 684 17.31 -6.25 17.86
CA ILE A 684 17.22 -6.28 19.34
C ILE A 684 18.51 -5.77 19.99
N GLU A 685 19.68 -6.15 19.47
CA GLU A 685 20.98 -5.72 20.03
C GLU A 685 21.17 -4.19 20.04
N LYS A 686 20.53 -3.47 19.12
CA LYS A 686 20.59 -2.00 19.07
C LYS A 686 19.81 -1.34 20.22
N GLU A 687 18.92 -2.09 20.86
CA GLU A 687 18.08 -1.65 21.97
C GLU A 687 18.60 -2.12 23.33
N VAL A 688 19.78 -2.76 23.39
CA VAL A 688 20.40 -3.21 24.63
C VAL A 688 21.28 -2.13 25.24
N GLU A 689 21.09 -1.90 26.54
CA GLU A 689 22.00 -1.23 27.45
C GLU A 689 22.58 -2.26 28.45
N PHE A 690 23.90 -2.31 28.62
CA PHE A 690 24.51 -3.17 29.64
C PHE A 690 24.55 -2.47 30.99
N VAL A 691 24.21 -3.21 32.05
CA VAL A 691 24.26 -2.74 33.44
C VAL A 691 25.05 -3.68 34.34
N GLU A 692 25.48 -3.17 35.50
CA GLU A 692 26.17 -3.94 36.53
C GLU A 692 25.38 -3.94 37.83
N ASN A 693 25.52 -5.02 38.61
CA ASN A 693 25.00 -5.16 39.98
C ASN A 693 23.47 -5.02 40.11
N GLN A 694 22.74 -5.31 39.04
CA GLN A 694 21.28 -5.31 39.02
C GLN A 694 20.76 -6.52 38.23
N ASN A 695 19.75 -7.22 38.74
CA ASN A 695 19.10 -8.29 37.98
C ASN A 695 18.12 -7.69 36.96
N CYS A 696 17.98 -8.31 35.79
CA CYS A 696 17.17 -7.80 34.70
C CYS A 696 16.15 -8.85 34.23
N ILE A 697 14.94 -8.40 33.90
CA ILE A 697 13.95 -9.17 33.15
C ILE A 697 13.53 -8.37 31.91
N ASN A 698 13.63 -8.99 30.74
CA ASN A 698 13.24 -8.42 29.46
C ASN A 698 12.16 -9.30 28.83
N ILE A 699 10.95 -8.76 28.71
CA ILE A 699 9.82 -9.38 28.02
C ILE A 699 9.74 -8.78 26.63
N ILE A 700 9.89 -9.63 25.61
CA ILE A 700 10.05 -9.25 24.21
C ILE A 700 8.93 -9.93 23.43
N VAL A 701 7.96 -9.15 22.97
CA VAL A 701 6.90 -9.62 22.08
C VAL A 701 7.27 -9.30 20.64
N ASN A 702 7.05 -10.25 19.73
CA ASN A 702 7.27 -10.05 18.31
C ASN A 702 6.26 -10.84 17.46
N ASN A 703 5.74 -10.21 16.41
CA ASN A 703 4.68 -10.73 15.56
C ASN A 703 5.20 -11.44 14.30
N LEU A 704 6.51 -11.66 14.14
CA LEU A 704 7.05 -12.16 12.87
C LEU A 704 6.40 -13.49 12.46
N THR A 705 6.26 -14.40 13.43
CA THR A 705 5.63 -15.71 13.23
C THR A 705 4.12 -15.65 12.99
N HIS A 706 3.48 -14.51 13.27
CA HIS A 706 2.08 -14.24 12.96
C HIS A 706 1.87 -13.71 11.53
N GLU A 707 2.93 -13.35 10.80
CA GLU A 707 2.90 -12.71 9.48
C GLU A 707 3.33 -13.64 8.32
N PRO A 708 2.59 -14.74 8.05
CA PRO A 708 2.95 -15.69 6.99
C PRO A 708 3.12 -14.96 5.66
N SER A 709 4.21 -15.29 4.97
CA SER A 709 4.68 -14.47 3.85
C SER A 709 4.82 -15.28 2.58
N GLU A 710 4.23 -14.77 1.49
CA GLU A 710 4.35 -15.40 0.17
C GLU A 710 5.83 -15.51 -0.27
N PRO A 711 6.17 -16.49 -1.13
CA PRO A 711 7.52 -16.66 -1.67
C PRO A 711 8.12 -15.38 -2.31
N SER A 712 7.27 -14.51 -2.86
CA SER A 712 7.68 -13.23 -3.46
C SER A 712 8.29 -12.28 -2.41
N THR A 713 7.69 -12.19 -1.22
CA THR A 713 8.17 -11.39 -0.08
C THR A 713 9.46 -11.96 0.50
N ILE A 714 9.57 -13.28 0.59
CA ILE A 714 10.79 -13.97 1.07
C ILE A 714 11.98 -13.71 0.14
N LYS A 715 11.75 -13.74 -1.19
CA LYS A 715 12.79 -13.35 -2.16
C LYS A 715 13.21 -11.90 -2.01
N LEU A 716 12.26 -11.02 -1.70
CA LEU A 716 12.56 -9.62 -1.48
C LEU A 716 13.48 -9.40 -0.28
N ALA A 717 13.20 -10.11 0.81
CA ALA A 717 14.02 -10.13 2.01
C ALA A 717 15.42 -10.75 1.79
N GLY A 718 15.74 -11.19 0.57
CA GLY A 718 17.01 -11.84 0.24
C GLY A 718 17.13 -13.27 0.78
N LYS A 719 15.99 -13.89 1.13
CA LYS A 719 15.91 -15.21 1.78
C LYS A 719 15.40 -16.30 0.85
N ASP A 720 15.66 -16.14 -0.45
CA ASP A 720 15.19 -17.02 -1.53
C ASP A 720 15.51 -18.51 -1.29
N PHE A 721 16.58 -18.82 -0.54
CA PHE A 721 17.00 -20.18 -0.20
C PHE A 721 15.96 -20.94 0.65
N LEU A 722 15.07 -20.23 1.37
CA LEU A 722 14.03 -20.84 2.19
C LEU A 722 12.95 -21.52 1.37
N ILE A 723 12.70 -21.07 0.15
CA ILE A 723 11.63 -21.59 -0.70
C ILE A 723 11.85 -23.07 -1.04
N PRO A 724 12.95 -23.47 -1.71
CA PRO A 724 13.22 -24.89 -1.96
C PRO A 724 13.47 -25.69 -0.67
N MET A 725 13.88 -25.03 0.42
CA MET A 725 14.03 -25.68 1.72
C MET A 725 12.68 -26.08 2.31
N ALA A 726 11.67 -25.19 2.26
CA ALA A 726 10.34 -25.46 2.79
C ALA A 726 9.68 -26.62 2.06
N ASP A 727 9.88 -26.75 0.75
CA ASP A 727 9.37 -27.87 -0.07
C ASP A 727 9.86 -29.24 0.46
N ASN A 728 10.99 -29.28 1.17
CA ASN A 728 11.50 -30.51 1.77
C ASN A 728 10.79 -30.91 3.07
N TYR A 729 10.05 -30.03 3.73
CA TYR A 729 9.46 -30.29 5.06
C TYR A 729 7.95 -30.03 5.12
N CYS A 730 7.47 -29.06 4.36
CA CYS A 730 6.08 -28.61 4.33
C CYS A 730 5.32 -29.35 3.24
N LEU A 731 4.09 -29.77 3.55
CA LEU A 731 3.25 -30.57 2.63
C LEU A 731 2.29 -29.71 1.80
N ASN A 732 2.22 -28.41 2.08
CA ASN A 732 1.42 -27.44 1.31
C ASN A 732 2.00 -26.03 1.43
N GLY A 733 1.62 -25.15 0.50
CA GLY A 733 2.10 -23.76 0.44
C GLY A 733 1.76 -22.94 1.69
N TYR A 734 0.58 -23.14 2.27
CA TYR A 734 0.17 -22.46 3.51
C TYR A 734 1.14 -22.75 4.67
N THR A 735 1.52 -24.01 4.86
CA THR A 735 2.50 -24.41 5.86
C THR A 735 3.89 -23.85 5.55
N SER A 736 4.27 -23.80 4.26
CA SER A 736 5.53 -23.19 3.84
C SER A 736 5.60 -21.69 4.21
N GLU A 737 4.51 -20.94 4.04
CA GLU A 737 4.45 -19.51 4.40
C GLU A 737 4.68 -19.26 5.89
N HIS A 738 4.15 -20.14 6.76
CA HIS A 738 4.40 -20.12 8.21
C HIS A 738 5.80 -20.61 8.58
N PHE A 739 6.33 -21.59 7.85
CA PHE A 739 7.69 -22.10 8.07
C PHE A 739 8.74 -21.00 7.81
N TYR A 740 8.59 -20.21 6.75
CA TYR A 740 9.55 -19.15 6.43
C TYR A 740 9.73 -18.18 7.59
N VAL A 741 8.63 -17.71 8.17
CA VAL A 741 8.66 -16.72 9.24
C VAL A 741 9.14 -17.29 10.57
N ASN A 742 8.80 -18.55 10.88
CA ASN A 742 9.35 -19.26 12.05
C ASN A 742 10.86 -19.48 11.91
N TYR A 743 11.34 -19.89 10.72
CA TYR A 743 12.77 -20.01 10.45
C TYR A 743 13.49 -18.68 10.69
N LEU A 744 12.97 -17.58 10.12
CA LEU A 744 13.57 -16.26 10.25
C LEU A 744 13.56 -15.78 11.70
N ALA A 745 12.46 -16.01 12.44
CA ALA A 745 12.38 -15.63 13.85
C ALA A 745 13.44 -16.34 14.70
N HIS A 746 13.57 -17.65 14.55
CA HIS A 746 14.57 -18.41 15.29
C HIS A 746 16.01 -18.06 14.88
N GLU A 747 16.24 -17.77 13.59
CA GLU A 747 17.54 -17.26 13.11
C GLU A 747 17.89 -15.91 13.75
N SER A 748 16.94 -14.97 13.86
CA SER A 748 17.15 -13.68 14.53
C SER A 748 17.42 -13.85 16.04
N CYS A 749 16.64 -14.70 16.72
CA CYS A 749 16.90 -15.04 18.13
C CYS A 749 18.30 -15.66 18.30
N ALA A 750 18.73 -16.53 17.39
CA ALA A 750 20.06 -17.14 17.44
C ALA A 750 21.18 -16.09 17.33
N LYS A 751 21.01 -15.06 16.49
CA LYS A 751 21.95 -13.92 16.41
C LYS A 751 22.01 -13.15 17.72
N PHE A 752 20.85 -12.91 18.35
CA PHE A 752 20.81 -12.26 19.66
C PHE A 752 21.47 -13.12 20.75
N PHE A 753 21.29 -14.45 20.72
CA PHE A 753 21.95 -15.36 21.66
C PHE A 753 23.46 -15.36 21.50
N ARG A 754 23.95 -15.30 20.26
CA ARG A 754 25.38 -15.07 19.98
C ARG A 754 25.84 -13.72 20.55
N PHE A 755 25.05 -12.66 20.41
CA PHE A 755 25.35 -11.36 20.99
C PHE A 755 25.49 -11.44 22.52
N LEU A 756 24.60 -12.16 23.22
CA LEU A 756 24.73 -12.40 24.66
C LEU A 756 26.01 -13.17 25.01
N LYS A 757 26.35 -14.23 24.27
CA LYS A 757 27.58 -15.02 24.47
C LYS A 757 28.84 -14.19 24.27
N ASN A 758 28.88 -13.38 23.21
CA ASN A 758 30.01 -12.50 22.89
C ASN A 758 30.24 -11.40 23.95
N ASN A 759 29.27 -11.17 24.84
CA ASN A 759 29.32 -10.17 25.89
C ASN A 759 29.27 -10.78 27.30
N ASP A 760 29.57 -12.08 27.44
CA ASP A 760 29.62 -12.81 28.71
C ASP A 760 28.30 -12.79 29.50
N CYS A 761 27.17 -12.68 28.80
CA CYS A 761 25.83 -12.61 29.37
C CYS A 761 25.00 -13.86 29.08
N TRP A 762 25.61 -14.98 28.68
CA TRP A 762 24.87 -16.21 28.36
C TRP A 762 24.56 -17.04 29.59
N ASP A 763 25.57 -17.33 30.41
CA ASP A 763 25.46 -18.28 31.53
C ASP A 763 24.58 -17.73 32.64
N ASN A 764 24.66 -16.44 32.90
CA ASN A 764 23.79 -15.73 33.83
C ASN A 764 22.38 -15.43 33.28
N SER A 765 22.04 -15.94 32.09
CA SER A 765 20.73 -15.73 31.47
C SER A 765 19.85 -16.98 31.52
N ARG A 766 18.59 -16.77 31.89
CA ARG A 766 17.47 -17.68 31.63
C ARG A 766 16.69 -17.14 30.45
N ILE A 767 16.36 -17.99 29.49
CA ILE A 767 15.65 -17.59 28.27
C ILE A 767 14.46 -18.52 28.08
N ILE A 768 13.27 -17.95 27.97
CA ILE A 768 12.04 -18.67 27.65
C ILE A 768 11.56 -18.15 26.30
N ILE A 769 11.26 -19.05 25.39
CA ILE A 769 10.62 -18.72 24.10
C ILE A 769 9.27 -19.44 24.09
N ALA A 770 8.20 -18.68 23.87
CA ALA A 770 6.85 -19.19 23.83
C ALA A 770 6.08 -18.63 22.64
N GLY A 771 5.30 -19.48 21.98
CA GLY A 771 4.14 -19.05 21.19
C GLY A 771 2.96 -18.82 22.11
N ASP A 772 2.13 -17.83 21.82
CA ASP A 772 0.87 -17.59 22.54
C ASP A 772 -0.25 -18.51 22.07
N HIS A 773 -0.21 -18.97 20.83
CA HIS A 773 -1.07 -20.01 20.31
C HIS A 773 -0.46 -20.63 19.05
N GLY A 774 -1.13 -21.61 18.45
CA GLY A 774 -0.73 -22.18 17.16
C GLY A 774 -1.60 -21.69 16.01
N ASN A 775 -1.55 -22.36 14.88
CA ASN A 775 -2.44 -22.09 13.76
C ASN A 775 -2.75 -23.41 13.03
N ALA A 776 -3.84 -23.46 12.27
CA ALA A 776 -4.33 -24.69 11.68
C ALA A 776 -4.87 -24.50 10.25
N PRO A 777 -4.75 -25.51 9.36
CA PRO A 777 -3.98 -26.74 9.54
C PRO A 777 -2.50 -26.57 9.23
N MET A 778 -1.60 -27.04 10.11
CA MET A 778 -0.17 -27.13 9.82
C MET A 778 0.19 -28.54 9.37
N ARG A 779 0.82 -28.69 8.20
CA ARG A 779 1.15 -30.00 7.62
C ARG A 779 2.62 -30.07 7.23
N THR A 780 3.41 -30.68 8.09
CA THR A 780 4.83 -30.99 7.85
C THR A 780 5.04 -32.51 7.79
N LYS A 781 6.21 -32.96 7.31
CA LYS A 781 6.61 -34.38 7.38
C LYS A 781 6.59 -34.94 8.82
N TYR A 782 6.69 -34.07 9.83
CA TYR A 782 6.69 -34.44 11.25
C TYR A 782 5.29 -34.45 11.87
N THR A 783 4.27 -33.89 11.22
CA THR A 783 2.86 -33.88 11.70
C THR A 783 2.14 -35.22 11.49
N THR A 784 2.75 -36.32 11.91
CA THR A 784 2.20 -37.69 11.74
C THR A 784 0.92 -37.93 12.56
N TYR A 785 0.72 -37.16 13.63
CA TYR A 785 -0.47 -37.23 14.48
C TYR A 785 -1.73 -36.67 13.81
N ALA A 786 -1.61 -35.80 12.81
CA ALA A 786 -2.73 -35.04 12.26
C ALA A 786 -3.88 -35.95 11.76
N SER A 787 -3.53 -37.07 11.12
CA SER A 787 -4.51 -38.06 10.64
C SER A 787 -5.39 -38.67 11.73
N LYS A 788 -4.94 -38.67 12.99
CA LYS A 788 -5.72 -39.15 14.13
C LYS A 788 -6.86 -38.20 14.50
N PHE A 789 -6.80 -36.95 14.07
CA PHE A 789 -7.78 -35.90 14.35
C PHE A 789 -8.75 -35.64 13.18
N ASP A 790 -8.61 -36.35 12.04
CA ASP A 790 -9.39 -36.10 10.82
C ASP A 790 -10.92 -36.25 10.99
N ASN A 791 -11.37 -36.99 12.02
CA ASN A 791 -12.79 -37.19 12.30
C ASN A 791 -13.39 -36.20 13.32
N LEU A 792 -12.60 -35.23 13.80
CA LEU A 792 -13.02 -34.24 14.78
C LEU A 792 -13.45 -32.93 14.10
N ASP A 793 -14.31 -32.15 14.77
CA ASP A 793 -14.84 -30.87 14.29
C ASP A 793 -13.92 -29.68 14.59
N PHE A 794 -12.75 -29.93 15.17
CA PHE A 794 -11.74 -28.94 15.52
C PHE A 794 -10.34 -29.41 15.12
N MET A 795 -9.39 -28.46 15.07
CA MET A 795 -8.00 -28.74 14.72
C MET A 795 -7.10 -28.42 15.92
N PRO A 796 -6.38 -29.40 16.49
CA PRO A 796 -5.57 -29.21 17.70
C PRO A 796 -4.40 -28.24 17.46
N ASP A 797 -3.88 -28.17 16.23
CA ASP A 797 -2.75 -27.33 15.83
C ASP A 797 -2.92 -25.85 16.25
N ALA A 798 -4.17 -25.36 16.28
CA ALA A 798 -4.50 -23.98 16.68
C ALA A 798 -4.18 -23.67 18.15
N LEU A 799 -4.14 -24.69 19.01
CA LEU A 799 -3.86 -24.55 20.45
C LEU A 799 -2.50 -25.12 20.86
N MET A 800 -1.64 -25.50 19.92
CA MET A 800 -0.35 -26.12 20.20
C MET A 800 0.80 -25.13 19.93
N PRO A 801 1.20 -24.34 20.94
CA PRO A 801 2.26 -23.35 20.81
C PRO A 801 3.65 -23.97 20.91
N LEU A 802 4.67 -23.18 20.62
CA LEU A 802 6.04 -23.42 21.09
C LEU A 802 6.16 -23.14 22.59
N ILE A 803 6.84 -24.00 23.34
CA ILE A 803 7.43 -23.65 24.64
C ILE A 803 8.83 -24.25 24.72
N MET A 804 9.85 -23.41 24.92
CA MET A 804 11.21 -23.88 25.19
C MET A 804 11.94 -22.96 26.16
N MET A 805 12.88 -23.53 26.91
CA MET A 805 13.60 -22.82 27.96
C MET A 805 15.08 -23.21 28.03
N LYS A 806 15.93 -22.22 28.20
CA LYS A 806 17.33 -22.33 28.63
C LYS A 806 17.43 -21.79 30.05
N ASP A 807 18.01 -22.55 30.96
CA ASP A 807 18.13 -22.14 32.37
C ASP A 807 19.49 -21.48 32.65
N PHE A 808 19.66 -20.90 33.83
CA PHE A 808 20.96 -20.38 34.27
C PHE A 808 22.02 -21.48 34.23
N ASN A 809 23.19 -21.18 33.67
CA ASN A 809 24.33 -22.08 33.53
C ASN A 809 24.03 -23.41 32.80
N SER A 810 22.91 -23.50 32.05
CA SER A 810 22.60 -24.70 31.27
C SER A 810 23.34 -24.69 29.93
N GLU A 811 23.95 -25.82 29.58
CA GLU A 811 24.66 -26.04 28.31
C GLU A 811 24.29 -27.40 27.68
N GLY A 812 24.86 -27.67 26.50
CA GLY A 812 24.66 -28.92 25.75
C GLY A 812 23.73 -28.77 24.55
N ALA A 813 23.44 -29.89 23.88
CA ALA A 813 22.50 -29.92 22.77
C ALA A 813 21.05 -29.70 23.23
N LEU A 814 20.17 -29.33 22.29
CA LEU A 814 18.73 -29.20 22.53
C LEU A 814 18.18 -30.50 23.13
N LYS A 815 17.50 -30.40 24.27
CA LYS A 815 16.77 -31.51 24.90
C LYS A 815 15.29 -31.43 24.53
N LYS A 816 14.64 -32.59 24.42
CA LYS A 816 13.19 -32.70 24.24
C LYS A 816 12.57 -33.26 25.52
N ASP A 817 11.52 -32.62 25.99
CA ASP A 817 10.75 -32.98 27.19
C ASP A 817 9.26 -33.11 26.81
N ASN A 818 8.64 -34.20 27.23
CA ASN A 818 7.24 -34.52 26.94
C ASN A 818 6.31 -34.29 28.15
N THR A 819 6.80 -33.64 29.20
CA THR A 819 5.98 -33.17 30.32
C THR A 819 4.85 -32.29 29.80
N PHE A 820 3.63 -32.53 30.28
CA PHE A 820 2.47 -31.71 29.90
C PHE A 820 2.62 -30.28 30.45
N MET A 821 2.78 -29.34 29.53
CA MET A 821 2.97 -27.92 29.80
C MET A 821 1.78 -27.10 29.29
N THR A 822 1.48 -26.00 29.96
CA THR A 822 0.52 -25.00 29.49
C THR A 822 1.19 -23.63 29.46
N LEU A 823 0.65 -22.69 28.69
CA LEU A 823 1.15 -21.31 28.71
C LEU A 823 1.09 -20.66 30.09
N ALA A 824 0.17 -21.09 30.95
CA ALA A 824 0.08 -20.62 32.33
C ALA A 824 1.25 -21.08 33.22
N ASP A 825 2.13 -21.95 32.73
CA ASP A 825 3.37 -22.32 33.42
C ASP A 825 4.50 -21.31 33.20
N ILE A 826 4.41 -20.38 32.25
CA ILE A 826 5.48 -19.42 31.94
C ILE A 826 5.89 -18.56 33.14
N PRO A 827 4.95 -18.02 33.96
CA PRO A 827 5.34 -17.32 35.20
C PRO A 827 6.12 -18.22 36.16
N LEU A 828 5.69 -19.47 36.33
CA LEU A 828 6.37 -20.45 37.17
C LEU A 828 7.79 -20.76 36.64
N LEU A 829 7.95 -20.98 35.33
CA LEU A 829 9.26 -21.19 34.70
C LEU A 829 10.18 -19.98 34.85
N SER A 830 9.63 -18.77 34.73
CA SER A 830 10.37 -17.52 34.87
C SER A 830 10.92 -17.36 36.28
N THR A 831 10.15 -17.75 37.29
CA THR A 831 10.47 -17.52 38.70
C THR A 831 11.05 -18.74 39.41
N LYS A 832 11.19 -19.87 38.72
CA LYS A 832 11.73 -21.11 39.25
C LYS A 832 13.10 -20.89 39.89
N ASP A 833 13.36 -21.45 41.07
CA ASP A 833 14.64 -21.35 41.78
C ASP A 833 15.07 -19.90 42.11
N LEU A 834 14.13 -18.94 42.08
CA LEU A 834 14.30 -17.60 42.62
C LEU A 834 13.78 -17.53 44.08
N PRO A 835 14.11 -16.49 44.85
CA PRO A 835 13.54 -16.28 46.18
C PRO A 835 12.00 -16.34 46.21
N SER A 836 11.43 -16.79 47.32
CA SER A 836 10.00 -17.10 47.46
C SER A 836 9.06 -15.92 47.18
N GLU A 837 9.52 -14.70 47.42
CA GLU A 837 8.83 -13.44 47.14
C GLU A 837 8.62 -13.22 45.64
N LEU A 838 9.51 -13.74 44.80
CA LEU A 838 9.40 -13.70 43.34
C LEU A 838 8.57 -14.87 42.79
N GLN A 839 8.03 -15.77 43.62
CA GLN A 839 7.23 -16.91 43.15
C GLN A 839 5.73 -16.71 43.36
N LYS A 840 5.31 -15.49 43.70
CA LYS A 840 3.94 -15.13 44.04
C LYS A 840 3.36 -14.14 43.04
N ASN A 841 2.06 -14.28 42.79
CA ASN A 841 1.31 -13.28 42.05
C ASN A 841 1.19 -11.99 42.90
N PRO A 842 1.69 -10.82 42.43
CA PRO A 842 1.69 -9.59 43.24
C PRO A 842 0.29 -8.98 43.43
N PHE A 843 -0.72 -9.45 42.72
CA PHE A 843 -2.11 -9.00 42.88
C PHE A 843 -2.88 -9.83 43.92
N THR A 844 -2.62 -11.14 44.00
CA THR A 844 -3.41 -12.07 44.84
C THR A 844 -2.62 -12.64 46.02
N GLY A 845 -1.28 -12.59 45.98
CA GLY A 845 -0.38 -13.14 46.99
C GLY A 845 -0.21 -14.67 46.92
N LYS A 846 -0.94 -15.37 46.04
CA LYS A 846 -0.84 -16.82 45.87
C LYS A 846 0.44 -17.18 45.12
N THR A 847 1.05 -18.33 45.45
CA THR A 847 2.20 -18.81 44.67
C THR A 847 1.74 -19.36 43.32
N PHE A 848 2.55 -19.18 42.27
CA PHE A 848 2.18 -19.69 40.93
C PHE A 848 1.93 -21.20 40.93
N ILE A 849 2.70 -21.95 41.72
CA ILE A 849 2.56 -23.40 41.85
C ILE A 849 1.25 -23.82 42.52
N GLU A 850 0.78 -23.10 43.54
CA GLU A 850 -0.49 -23.40 44.23
C GLU A 850 -1.71 -23.22 43.32
N THR A 851 -1.60 -22.34 42.33
CA THR A 851 -2.71 -22.05 41.39
C THR A 851 -2.77 -23.00 40.20
N GLN A 852 -1.76 -23.88 40.04
CA GLN A 852 -1.65 -24.76 38.88
C GLN A 852 -2.81 -25.76 38.81
N ASN A 853 -3.48 -25.80 37.65
CA ASN A 853 -4.51 -26.79 37.36
C ASN A 853 -4.31 -27.42 35.98
N LYS A 854 -3.69 -28.60 35.97
CA LYS A 854 -3.39 -29.39 34.75
C LYS A 854 -4.25 -30.64 34.58
N LYS A 855 -5.20 -30.90 35.50
CA LYS A 855 -6.02 -32.13 35.44
C LYS A 855 -6.88 -32.16 34.18
N VAL A 856 -7.58 -31.06 33.92
CA VAL A 856 -8.33 -30.79 32.69
C VAL A 856 -8.17 -29.30 32.41
N VAL A 857 -7.58 -28.99 31.26
CA VAL A 857 -7.40 -27.63 30.75
C VAL A 857 -8.62 -27.26 29.93
N LYS A 858 -9.26 -26.14 30.25
CA LYS A 858 -10.39 -25.59 29.49
C LYS A 858 -9.89 -24.40 28.65
N ALA A 859 -9.99 -24.52 27.32
CA ALA A 859 -9.46 -23.56 26.36
C ALA A 859 -10.53 -23.09 25.36
N VAL A 860 -10.29 -21.94 24.72
CA VAL A 860 -11.18 -21.33 23.73
C VAL A 860 -10.70 -21.63 22.31
N MET A 861 -11.40 -22.50 21.61
CA MET A 861 -11.12 -22.85 20.21
C MET A 861 -11.71 -21.84 19.23
N SER A 862 -12.88 -21.26 19.51
CA SER A 862 -13.51 -20.25 18.65
C SER A 862 -14.31 -19.20 19.43
N GLY A 863 -14.26 -17.95 18.96
CA GLY A 863 -14.93 -16.82 19.58
C GLY A 863 -14.57 -15.50 18.89
N ASN A 864 -15.21 -14.42 19.33
CA ASN A 864 -15.05 -13.09 18.78
C ASN A 864 -13.95 -12.30 19.51
N TRP A 865 -13.00 -11.76 18.74
CA TRP A 865 -11.76 -11.18 19.27
C TRP A 865 -11.64 -9.66 19.05
N HIS A 866 -12.67 -8.99 18.54
CA HIS A 866 -12.57 -7.58 18.17
C HIS A 866 -12.26 -6.65 19.36
N ALA A 867 -11.04 -6.08 19.37
CA ALA A 867 -10.51 -5.24 20.46
C ALA A 867 -11.46 -4.09 20.87
N ASN A 868 -12.08 -3.40 19.90
CA ASN A 868 -13.01 -2.28 20.18
C ASN A 868 -14.30 -2.72 20.87
N HIS A 869 -14.74 -3.97 20.69
CA HIS A 869 -15.96 -4.49 21.31
C HIS A 869 -15.71 -4.95 22.75
N GLN A 870 -14.46 -5.28 23.09
CA GLN A 870 -14.10 -5.84 24.39
C GLN A 870 -13.84 -4.78 25.48
N LEU A 871 -13.65 -3.51 25.12
CA LEU A 871 -13.46 -2.40 26.08
C LEU A 871 -14.59 -2.26 27.12
N LYS A 872 -15.81 -2.71 26.79
CA LYS A 872 -16.98 -2.65 27.67
C LYS A 872 -17.47 -4.04 28.11
N ALA A 873 -16.84 -5.09 27.63
CA ALA A 873 -17.20 -6.45 27.99
C ALA A 873 -16.64 -6.76 29.38
N THR A 874 -17.30 -7.68 30.11
CA THR A 874 -16.77 -8.26 31.35
C THR A 874 -16.41 -9.73 31.17
N GLN A 875 -16.70 -10.34 30.03
CA GLN A 875 -16.42 -11.74 29.72
C GLN A 875 -16.02 -11.86 28.25
N PHE A 876 -15.30 -12.93 27.92
CA PHE A 876 -14.98 -13.27 26.55
C PHE A 876 -16.24 -13.65 25.75
N ASP A 877 -16.32 -13.15 24.52
CA ASP A 877 -17.38 -13.51 23.57
C ASP A 877 -16.99 -14.82 22.86
N VAL A 878 -17.35 -15.94 23.48
CA VAL A 878 -17.03 -17.30 23.01
C VAL A 878 -18.23 -17.89 22.28
N ASP A 879 -17.99 -18.57 21.15
CA ASP A 879 -19.07 -19.24 20.42
C ASP A 879 -19.72 -20.33 21.27
N LYS A 880 -20.97 -20.70 20.95
CA LYS A 880 -21.74 -21.71 21.71
C LYS A 880 -20.95 -23.03 21.91
N ASP A 881 -20.24 -23.46 20.88
CA ASP A 881 -19.39 -24.66 20.88
C ASP A 881 -17.89 -24.28 20.83
N GLY A 882 -17.54 -23.08 21.30
CA GLY A 882 -16.19 -22.53 21.24
C GLY A 882 -15.24 -23.06 22.30
N TRP A 883 -15.75 -23.67 23.37
CA TRP A 883 -14.92 -24.26 24.43
C TRP A 883 -14.44 -25.67 24.09
N ILE A 884 -13.25 -26.02 24.59
CA ILE A 884 -12.67 -27.34 24.46
C ILE A 884 -11.91 -27.74 25.72
N TYR A 885 -11.91 -29.03 26.02
CA TYR A 885 -11.29 -29.63 27.21
C TYR A 885 -10.14 -30.53 26.78
N ILE A 886 -8.98 -30.34 27.39
CA ILE A 886 -7.74 -31.07 27.09
C ILE A 886 -7.15 -31.67 28.38
N LYS A 887 -6.62 -32.89 28.32
CA LYS A 887 -5.85 -33.50 29.43
C LYS A 887 -4.57 -34.15 28.92
N ASP A 888 -3.50 -34.18 29.71
CA ASP A 888 -2.30 -35.00 29.47
C ASP A 888 -1.62 -34.81 28.09
N ASN A 889 -1.67 -35.78 27.16
CA ASN A 889 -0.93 -35.75 25.89
C ASN A 889 -1.74 -35.10 24.77
N VAL A 890 -1.29 -33.92 24.30
CA VAL A 890 -1.97 -33.14 23.24
C VAL A 890 -2.00 -33.83 21.87
N TYR A 891 -1.13 -34.80 21.62
CA TYR A 891 -1.05 -35.54 20.35
C TYR A 891 -1.99 -36.76 20.27
N ASP A 892 -2.74 -37.04 21.34
CA ASP A 892 -3.70 -38.14 21.41
C ASP A 892 -5.15 -37.59 21.37
N PRO A 893 -5.97 -37.92 20.34
CA PRO A 893 -7.35 -37.47 20.27
C PRO A 893 -8.21 -37.85 21.48
N ALA A 894 -7.89 -38.95 22.20
CA ALA A 894 -8.64 -39.37 23.39
C ALA A 894 -8.54 -38.38 24.57
N ASN A 895 -7.60 -37.45 24.47
CA ASN A 895 -7.34 -36.41 25.45
C ASN A 895 -8.03 -35.08 25.13
N TRP A 896 -8.83 -35.02 24.05
CA TRP A 896 -9.58 -33.85 23.64
C TRP A 896 -11.09 -34.11 23.69
N SER A 897 -11.87 -33.17 24.20
CA SER A 897 -13.33 -33.27 24.26
C SER A 897 -14.03 -31.92 24.20
N ARG A 898 -15.23 -31.88 23.61
CA ARG A 898 -16.14 -30.72 23.68
C ARG A 898 -16.84 -30.60 25.03
N THR A 899 -16.94 -31.71 25.78
CA THR A 899 -17.51 -31.77 27.13
C THR A 899 -16.43 -32.08 28.16
N ASN A 900 -16.66 -31.70 29.40
CA ASN A 900 -15.72 -31.96 30.48
C ASN A 900 -15.57 -33.47 30.72
N PHE A 901 -14.34 -33.96 30.87
CA PHE A 901 -14.05 -35.39 31.12
C PHE A 901 -14.62 -35.91 32.45
N ASN A 902 -15.05 -35.02 33.35
CA ASN A 902 -15.62 -35.37 34.66
C ASN A 902 -17.16 -35.26 34.70
N GLU A 903 -17.81 -34.97 33.56
CA GLU A 903 -19.26 -34.91 33.40
C GLU A 903 -19.74 -36.10 32.55
N GLU A 904 -19.68 -37.31 33.12
CA GLU A 904 -20.44 -38.49 32.65
C GLU A 904 -21.35 -39.00 33.76
#